data_AF-A0A3D3WCJ2-F1
#
_entry.id   AF-A0A3D3WCJ2-F1
#
_cell.length_a   1.000
_cell.length_b   1.000
_cell.length_c   1.000
_cell.angle_alpha   90.00
_cell.angle_beta   90.00
_cell.angle_gamma   90.00
#
_symmetry.space_group_name_H-M   'P 1'
#
loop_
_entity.id
_entity.type
_entity.pdbx_description
1 polymer ?
#
loop_
_entity_poly.entity_id
_entity_poly.type
_entity_poly.pdbx_seq_one_letter_code
_entity_poly.pdbx_strand_id
1 'polypeptide(L)'
;AFIEGLKDASSTEAWRECREFALANLHRFKRVDAAYVERISPKISNSITLSTLHGCPPEEIERIAAYLIHEKGLNTFVKCNPTLLGFDFARRTLDRLGFDYVQFDDHHFLDDLQYADALPMFRRLQALAARSGLDFGLKLSNTLPVDITKQELPGKEMYMSGRALYPLTLALARQLTADFAGQLRISFSGGADALNAEKLFYAGIWPITMATNLLKPGGYQRLRQIAEGLAANPYPEFYGIDGEALEALERQVLKDKHYLKAIKPMPRWQTDQKVPLLDCYTAPCESGCPIHQDIPAYIGLVGEGRFLEALQVITRQNPLPFITGTLCGYRCREKCTRNFYEEPVKIRQAKLLAATQAMDELLQSLDAAKAGTQAQRGKAAVVGGGPAGLAAAYFLRRDGFEVTIFEKAHRLGGMVSQVIPDFRIMPEAVEQDVRLIRAMGVQFELGKEITSLEELRQKGFQYFVLAVGAGVPSQLPLEKGSYIPATEFLRQFKQDPFSLDLGKNVVVVGGGNTAMDAARAAKQVLGVERVAVVYRRTRRYMPAEKEELHMALDEGVEFLELLSPIALEDGILECREMVLGPADADGRLCPVATKVMVQVPADTVVSALGEKADTGFYGRLGIALNEKGYPVVTTGGRTNLPQVYVIGDGLRGPASVVDAIADAAAAVKEISTAARDTSGIKTEEKPRLTAGPAKIPAQYRHPEEVIRGKKGRLALSSDTILESERCLECGAVCENCADVCPNRANVSIDIPDRPMRQILHMDRLCNSCGNCAVFCPYDSAPYKEKLTLFDSLEALGASENPGFCLLDRDQKRLALRLDGGVFECRLEAEGSPLPKDIAQFLDVILTRYQYLF
;
A
#
# COMPACT_ATOMS: atom_id res chain seq x y z
N ALA A 1 45.16 12.58 -17.69
CA ALA A 1 45.36 12.67 -16.23
C ALA A 1 44.28 11.88 -15.47
N PHE A 2 43.00 12.29 -15.52
CA PHE A 2 41.92 11.62 -14.77
C PHE A 2 41.85 10.10 -14.96
N ILE A 3 41.79 9.62 -16.21
CA ILE A 3 41.72 8.17 -16.51
C ILE A 3 42.94 7.41 -15.99
N GLU A 4 44.15 7.94 -16.17
CA GLU A 4 45.37 7.28 -15.68
C GLU A 4 45.40 7.25 -14.13
N GLY A 5 44.92 8.31 -13.47
CA GLY A 5 44.79 8.35 -12.01
C GLY A 5 43.71 7.38 -11.48
N LEU A 6 42.65 7.09 -12.25
CA LEU A 6 41.70 6.03 -11.91
C LEU A 6 42.30 4.63 -12.09
N LYS A 7 43.18 4.43 -13.07
CA LYS A 7 43.90 3.16 -13.23
C LYS A 7 44.84 2.92 -12.06
N ASP A 8 45.56 3.95 -11.63
CA ASP A 8 46.46 3.92 -10.49
C ASP A 8 46.55 5.30 -9.82
N ALA A 9 45.96 5.40 -8.63
CA ALA A 9 45.92 6.63 -7.85
C ALA A 9 47.17 6.84 -6.99
N SER A 10 48.14 5.92 -6.99
CA SER A 10 49.30 5.95 -6.07
C SER A 10 50.13 7.24 -6.16
N SER A 11 50.20 7.83 -7.35
CA SER A 11 50.91 9.09 -7.59
C SER A 11 50.05 10.33 -7.36
N THR A 12 48.76 10.18 -7.05
CA THR A 12 47.84 11.31 -6.84
C THR A 12 47.98 11.87 -5.43
N GLU A 13 47.83 13.18 -5.31
CA GLU A 13 47.83 13.88 -4.02
C GLU A 13 46.68 13.41 -3.14
N ALA A 14 45.47 13.31 -3.71
CA ALA A 14 44.27 12.86 -3.00
C ALA A 14 44.44 11.47 -2.35
N TRP A 15 45.08 10.51 -3.04
CA TRP A 15 45.36 9.20 -2.45
C TRP A 15 46.29 9.29 -1.24
N ARG A 16 47.38 10.07 -1.37
CA ARG A 16 48.36 10.27 -0.30
C ARG A 16 47.71 10.89 0.93
N GLU A 17 46.99 12.00 0.73
CA GLU A 17 46.29 12.72 1.79
C GLU A 17 45.25 11.83 2.50
N CYS A 18 44.42 11.12 1.74
CA CYS A 18 43.39 10.24 2.31
C CYS A 18 44.01 9.08 3.11
N ARG A 19 45.09 8.48 2.61
CA ARG A 19 45.82 7.42 3.30
C ARG A 19 46.47 7.92 4.59
N GLU A 20 47.20 9.04 4.53
CA GLU A 20 47.84 9.64 5.70
C GLU A 20 46.82 10.05 6.76
N PHE A 21 45.72 10.67 6.35
CA PHE A 21 44.62 11.00 7.26
C PHE A 21 44.04 9.75 7.92
N ALA A 22 43.75 8.70 7.16
CA ALA A 22 43.20 7.46 7.70
C ALA A 22 44.12 6.82 8.74
N LEU A 23 45.43 6.77 8.47
CA LEU A 23 46.44 6.27 9.39
C LEU A 23 46.58 7.13 10.66
N ALA A 24 46.57 8.46 10.53
CA ALA A 24 46.62 9.38 11.67
C ALA A 24 45.37 9.30 12.55
N ASN A 25 44.24 8.87 11.99
CA ASN A 25 42.94 8.84 12.65
C ASN A 25 42.47 7.42 13.02
N LEU A 26 43.36 6.43 13.08
CA LEU A 26 42.99 5.03 13.42
C LEU A 26 42.22 4.91 14.73
N HIS A 27 42.52 5.75 15.72
CA HIS A 27 41.83 5.80 17.02
C HIS A 27 40.31 6.09 16.92
N ARG A 28 39.84 6.62 15.78
CA ARG A 28 38.42 6.90 15.51
C ARG A 28 37.65 5.68 14.98
N PHE A 29 38.34 4.62 14.58
CA PHE A 29 37.74 3.43 13.99
C PHE A 29 37.77 2.24 14.95
N LYS A 30 36.68 1.46 14.99
CA LYS A 30 36.58 0.25 15.84
C LYS A 30 36.98 -1.05 15.14
N ARG A 31 36.98 -1.06 13.80
CA ARG A 31 37.18 -2.27 12.96
C ARG A 31 38.21 -2.08 11.84
N VAL A 32 38.89 -0.94 11.82
CA VAL A 32 39.89 -0.58 10.80
C VAL A 32 41.20 -0.35 11.53
N ASP A 33 42.23 -1.09 11.15
CA ASP A 33 43.59 -0.96 11.65
C ASP A 33 44.53 -0.45 10.55
N ALA A 34 45.79 -0.18 10.90
CA ALA A 34 46.79 0.26 9.93
C ALA A 34 46.94 -0.76 8.79
N ALA A 35 46.96 -2.05 9.10
CA ALA A 35 47.11 -3.10 8.10
C ALA A 35 45.94 -3.10 7.09
N TYR A 36 44.72 -2.80 7.52
CA TYR A 36 43.58 -2.62 6.61
C TYR A 36 43.81 -1.46 5.65
N VAL A 37 44.21 -0.28 6.18
CA VAL A 37 44.45 0.91 5.35
C VAL A 37 45.58 0.65 4.34
N GLU A 38 46.65 -0.02 4.76
CA GLU A 38 47.79 -0.35 3.90
C GLU A 38 47.46 -1.38 2.81
N ARG A 39 46.44 -2.23 3.04
CA ARG A 39 45.97 -3.19 2.02
C ARG A 39 45.08 -2.56 0.96
N ILE A 40 44.60 -1.32 1.14
CA ILE A 40 43.75 -0.67 0.14
C ILE A 40 44.60 -0.43 -1.11
N SER A 41 44.19 -1.04 -2.22
CA SER A 41 44.87 -0.90 -3.50
C SER A 41 44.70 0.53 -4.05
N PRO A 42 45.79 1.18 -4.52
CA PRO A 42 45.67 2.44 -5.25
C PRO A 42 45.11 2.24 -6.68
N LYS A 43 45.03 1.00 -7.16
CA LYS A 43 44.47 0.67 -8.48
C LYS A 43 42.96 0.61 -8.39
N ILE A 44 42.28 1.67 -8.84
CA ILE A 44 40.82 1.84 -8.64
C ILE A 44 40.03 1.09 -9.72
N SER A 45 40.34 1.30 -11.01
CA SER A 45 39.65 0.61 -12.11
C SER A 45 40.49 0.51 -13.37
N ASN A 46 40.53 -0.68 -13.96
CA ASN A 46 41.05 -0.94 -15.32
C ASN A 46 39.93 -1.09 -16.36
N SER A 47 38.71 -0.68 -16.02
CA SER A 47 37.54 -0.72 -16.89
C SER A 47 36.81 0.61 -16.92
N ILE A 48 36.11 0.88 -18.02
CA ILE A 48 35.30 2.09 -18.20
C ILE A 48 33.97 1.74 -18.87
N THR A 49 32.89 2.38 -18.43
CA THR A 49 31.63 2.38 -19.16
C THR A 49 31.48 3.71 -19.89
N LEU A 50 31.47 3.65 -21.22
CA LEU A 50 31.16 4.79 -22.08
C LEU A 50 29.65 4.99 -22.14
N SER A 51 29.19 6.16 -21.71
CA SER A 51 27.82 6.64 -21.91
C SER A 51 27.86 7.84 -22.85
N THR A 52 27.19 7.75 -23.98
CA THR A 52 26.99 8.87 -24.90
C THR A 52 25.61 9.49 -24.69
N LEU A 53 25.41 10.71 -25.20
CA LEU A 53 24.09 11.34 -25.23
C LEU A 53 23.21 10.69 -26.31
N HIS A 54 21.89 10.85 -26.16
CA HIS A 54 20.92 10.47 -27.18
C HIS A 54 21.26 11.14 -28.52
N GLY A 55 21.14 10.38 -29.62
CA GLY A 55 21.50 10.87 -30.96
C GLY A 55 23.00 10.84 -31.32
N CYS A 56 23.88 10.30 -30.46
CA CYS A 56 25.30 10.18 -30.81
C CYS A 56 25.51 9.18 -31.97
N PRO A 57 26.17 9.59 -33.08
CA PRO A 57 26.34 8.72 -34.24
C PRO A 57 27.14 7.45 -33.91
N PRO A 58 26.82 6.30 -34.54
CA PRO A 58 27.53 5.05 -34.30
C PRO A 58 29.05 5.16 -34.51
N GLU A 59 29.50 5.91 -35.53
CA GLU A 59 30.93 6.04 -35.82
C GLU A 59 31.68 6.80 -34.71
N GLU A 60 31.01 7.73 -34.04
CA GLU A 60 31.59 8.46 -32.91
C GLU A 60 31.71 7.58 -31.68
N ILE A 61 30.67 6.79 -31.38
CA ILE A 61 30.70 5.78 -30.30
C ILE A 61 31.87 4.82 -30.53
N GLU A 62 32.00 4.30 -31.76
CA GLU A 62 33.08 3.39 -32.13
C GLU A 62 34.46 4.03 -31.96
N ARG A 63 34.63 5.27 -32.44
CA ARG A 63 35.91 6.00 -32.35
C ARG A 63 36.34 6.21 -30.89
N ILE A 64 35.41 6.60 -30.02
CA ILE A 64 35.71 6.82 -28.60
C ILE A 64 36.02 5.48 -27.92
N ALA A 65 35.22 4.43 -28.15
CA ALA A 65 35.47 3.11 -27.58
C ALA A 65 36.80 2.52 -28.05
N ALA A 66 37.12 2.65 -29.34
CA ALA A 66 38.39 2.21 -29.90
C ALA A 66 39.58 2.96 -29.28
N TYR A 67 39.47 4.27 -29.03
CA TYR A 67 40.48 5.04 -28.30
C TYR A 67 40.69 4.51 -26.87
N LEU A 68 39.61 4.23 -26.14
CA LEU A 68 39.70 3.70 -24.77
C LEU A 68 40.37 2.32 -24.72
N ILE A 69 40.08 1.47 -25.69
CA ILE A 69 40.68 0.13 -25.81
C ILE A 69 42.15 0.27 -26.21
N HIS A 70 42.43 0.93 -27.34
CA HIS A 70 43.75 0.91 -27.95
C HIS A 70 44.75 1.85 -27.27
N GLU A 71 44.36 3.10 -27.02
CA GLU A 71 45.27 4.14 -26.51
C GLU A 71 45.32 4.16 -24.98
N LYS A 72 44.19 3.84 -24.33
CA LYS A 72 44.11 3.84 -22.84
C LYS A 72 44.30 2.48 -22.21
N GLY A 73 44.20 1.40 -22.98
CA GLY A 73 44.38 0.04 -22.49
C GLY A 73 43.31 -0.37 -21.48
N LEU A 74 42.05 0.00 -21.71
CA LEU A 74 40.94 -0.23 -20.78
C LEU A 74 39.96 -1.27 -21.31
N ASN A 75 39.48 -2.13 -20.40
CA ASN A 75 38.27 -2.91 -20.65
C ASN A 75 37.10 -1.95 -20.83
N THR A 76 36.38 -2.04 -21.94
CA THR A 76 35.45 -0.99 -22.35
C THR A 76 34.05 -1.55 -22.49
N PHE A 77 33.10 -0.94 -21.78
CA PHE A 77 31.67 -1.22 -21.88
C PHE A 77 30.95 -0.06 -22.55
N VAL A 78 30.10 -0.32 -23.53
CA VAL A 78 29.22 0.73 -24.10
C VAL A 78 27.84 0.63 -23.47
N LYS A 79 27.32 1.74 -22.94
CA LYS A 79 25.97 1.80 -22.39
C LYS A 79 24.96 1.76 -23.53
N CYS A 80 24.00 0.84 -23.44
CA CYS A 80 22.89 0.72 -24.39
C CYS A 80 21.54 0.80 -23.66
N ASN A 81 20.58 1.45 -24.30
CA ASN A 81 19.21 1.60 -23.80
C ASN A 81 18.28 0.56 -24.48
N PRO A 82 17.07 0.32 -23.93
CA PRO A 82 16.12 -0.60 -24.54
C PRO A 82 15.49 -0.08 -25.83
N THR A 83 15.79 1.17 -26.23
CA THR A 83 15.37 1.76 -27.51
C THR A 83 15.77 0.89 -28.70
N LEU A 84 16.85 0.13 -28.57
CA LEU A 84 17.29 -0.91 -29.52
C LEU A 84 16.24 -2.00 -29.84
N LEU A 85 15.22 -2.19 -29.01
CA LEU A 85 14.12 -3.15 -29.25
C LEU A 85 13.03 -2.59 -30.17
N GLY A 86 13.01 -1.28 -30.41
CA GLY A 86 11.97 -0.59 -31.13
C GLY A 86 10.73 -0.26 -30.29
N PHE A 87 10.02 0.79 -30.70
CA PHE A 87 8.86 1.35 -30.01
C PHE A 87 7.74 0.32 -29.80
N ASP A 88 7.33 -0.36 -30.87
CA ASP A 88 6.20 -1.31 -30.84
C ASP A 88 6.43 -2.48 -29.87
N PHE A 89 7.68 -2.95 -29.76
CA PHE A 89 8.00 -4.00 -28.80
C PHE A 89 7.91 -3.48 -27.36
N ALA A 90 8.51 -2.31 -27.10
CA ALA A 90 8.49 -1.70 -25.78
C ALA A 90 7.06 -1.39 -25.32
N ARG A 91 6.25 -0.76 -26.17
CA ARG A 91 4.86 -0.39 -25.88
C ARG A 91 4.00 -1.63 -25.60
N ARG A 92 4.00 -2.63 -26.50
CA ARG A 92 3.24 -3.87 -26.31
C ARG A 92 3.62 -4.62 -25.04
N THR A 93 4.91 -4.66 -24.71
CA THR A 93 5.40 -5.33 -23.51
C THR A 93 4.93 -4.62 -22.24
N LEU A 94 5.03 -3.29 -22.20
CA LEU A 94 4.58 -2.49 -21.06
C LEU A 94 3.05 -2.53 -20.89
N ASP A 95 2.27 -2.50 -21.97
CA ASP A 95 0.82 -2.64 -21.93
C ASP A 95 0.38 -3.99 -21.37
N ARG A 96 1.00 -5.06 -21.87
CA ARG A 96 0.76 -6.42 -21.37
C ARG A 96 1.03 -6.56 -19.86
N LEU A 97 2.01 -5.81 -19.37
CA LEU A 97 2.38 -5.80 -17.95
C LEU A 97 1.57 -4.78 -17.11
N GLY A 98 0.64 -4.03 -17.72
CA GLY A 98 -0.22 -3.04 -17.05
C GLY A 98 0.45 -1.68 -16.78
N PHE A 99 1.49 -1.34 -17.55
CA PHE A 99 2.13 -0.02 -17.57
C PHE A 99 1.61 0.87 -18.72
N ASP A 100 0.35 0.67 -19.11
CA ASP A 100 -0.41 1.47 -20.10
C ASP A 100 -0.50 2.98 -19.76
N TYR A 101 -0.32 3.32 -18.49
CA TYR A 101 -0.30 4.70 -18.01
C TYR A 101 1.04 5.40 -18.23
N VAL A 102 2.12 4.67 -18.54
CA VAL A 102 3.44 5.24 -18.83
C VAL A 102 3.41 5.71 -20.28
N GLN A 103 3.49 7.03 -20.50
CA GLN A 103 3.45 7.63 -21.83
C GLN A 103 4.86 7.86 -22.36
N PHE A 104 5.07 7.57 -23.64
CA PHE A 104 6.27 7.85 -24.43
C PHE A 104 5.93 7.64 -25.91
N ASP A 105 6.68 8.28 -26.80
CA ASP A 105 6.54 8.16 -28.25
C ASP A 105 7.75 7.43 -28.88
N ASP A 106 7.81 7.42 -30.22
CA ASP A 106 8.86 6.76 -31.00
C ASP A 106 10.11 7.63 -31.21
N HIS A 107 10.11 8.90 -30.79
CA HIS A 107 11.19 9.85 -31.07
C HIS A 107 12.56 9.32 -30.60
N HIS A 108 12.66 8.94 -29.32
CA HIS A 108 13.90 8.38 -28.76
C HIS A 108 14.30 7.03 -29.38
N PHE A 109 13.34 6.28 -29.92
CA PHE A 109 13.61 5.01 -30.58
C PHE A 109 14.19 5.19 -31.98
N LEU A 110 13.85 6.31 -32.65
CA LEU A 110 14.35 6.65 -33.98
C LEU A 110 15.69 7.41 -33.91
N ASP A 111 15.87 8.26 -32.91
CA ASP A 111 17.07 9.10 -32.76
C ASP A 111 18.26 8.37 -32.13
N ASP A 112 18.02 7.36 -31.29
CA ASP A 112 19.10 6.58 -30.67
C ASP A 112 19.81 5.65 -31.66
N LEU A 113 20.92 5.05 -31.21
CA LEU A 113 21.62 3.99 -31.91
C LEU A 113 20.64 2.88 -32.35
N GLN A 114 20.60 2.61 -33.64
CA GLN A 114 19.74 1.57 -34.22
C GLN A 114 20.40 0.19 -34.12
N TYR A 115 19.59 -0.86 -33.95
CA TYR A 115 20.10 -2.23 -33.77
C TYR A 115 20.93 -2.72 -34.96
N ALA A 116 20.52 -2.35 -36.18
CA ALA A 116 21.21 -2.71 -37.42
C ALA A 116 22.63 -2.14 -37.50
N ASP A 117 22.85 -0.92 -36.98
CA ASP A 117 24.15 -0.25 -36.97
C ASP A 117 25.01 -0.68 -35.77
N ALA A 118 24.35 -1.00 -34.65
CA ALA A 118 24.98 -1.42 -33.41
C ALA A 118 25.74 -2.75 -33.57
N LEU A 119 25.13 -3.75 -34.20
CA LEU A 119 25.69 -5.10 -34.30
C LEU A 119 27.07 -5.15 -34.99
N PRO A 120 27.27 -4.57 -36.20
CA PRO A 120 28.58 -4.54 -36.83
C PRO A 120 29.63 -3.82 -36.00
N MET A 121 29.27 -2.68 -35.39
CA MET A 121 30.16 -1.89 -34.54
C MET A 121 30.63 -2.69 -33.32
N PHE A 122 29.70 -3.33 -32.61
CA PHE A 122 30.03 -4.15 -31.44
C PHE A 122 30.97 -5.31 -31.79
N ARG A 123 30.76 -5.99 -32.93
CA ARG A 123 31.67 -7.05 -33.40
C ARG A 123 33.08 -6.53 -33.69
N ARG A 124 33.21 -5.35 -34.29
CA ARG A 124 34.52 -4.71 -34.53
C ARG A 124 35.23 -4.34 -33.23
N LEU A 125 34.52 -3.74 -32.28
CA LEU A 125 35.07 -3.37 -30.98
C LEU A 125 35.46 -4.59 -30.15
N GLN A 126 34.66 -5.66 -30.17
CA GLN A 126 34.99 -6.92 -29.51
C GLN A 126 36.27 -7.54 -30.08
N ALA A 127 36.40 -7.58 -31.40
CA ALA A 127 37.61 -8.06 -32.06
C ALA A 127 38.83 -7.17 -31.76
N LEU A 128 38.66 -5.85 -31.68
CA LEU A 128 39.73 -4.92 -31.30
C LEU A 128 40.20 -5.16 -29.87
N ALA A 129 39.28 -5.25 -28.91
CA ALA A 129 39.60 -5.52 -27.52
C ALA A 129 40.36 -6.85 -27.36
N ALA A 130 39.88 -7.92 -28.03
CA ALA A 130 40.55 -9.21 -28.02
C ALA A 130 42.00 -9.13 -28.53
N ARG A 131 42.27 -8.40 -29.63
CA ARG A 131 43.64 -8.18 -30.14
C ARG A 131 44.52 -7.39 -29.16
N SER A 132 43.93 -6.52 -28.35
CA SER A 132 44.62 -5.75 -27.32
C SER A 132 44.74 -6.50 -25.98
N GLY A 133 44.26 -7.73 -25.86
CA GLY A 133 44.24 -8.48 -24.60
C GLY A 133 43.27 -7.90 -23.55
N LEU A 134 42.20 -7.24 -24.02
CA LEU A 134 41.19 -6.57 -23.21
C LEU A 134 39.80 -7.12 -23.50
N ASP A 135 38.87 -6.86 -22.59
CA ASP A 135 37.46 -7.19 -22.74
C ASP A 135 36.64 -6.02 -23.31
N PHE A 136 35.70 -6.35 -24.18
CA PHE A 136 34.62 -5.46 -24.59
C PHE A 136 33.28 -6.03 -24.14
N GLY A 137 32.37 -5.15 -23.72
CA GLY A 137 31.03 -5.55 -23.34
C GLY A 137 30.02 -4.41 -23.47
N LEU A 138 28.79 -4.69 -23.05
CA LEU A 138 27.71 -3.72 -23.05
C LEU A 138 27.17 -3.53 -21.63
N LYS A 139 26.79 -2.30 -21.28
CA LYS A 139 26.02 -2.01 -20.07
C LYS A 139 24.57 -1.75 -20.44
N LEU A 140 23.68 -2.65 -20.06
CA LEU A 140 22.27 -2.59 -20.43
C LEU A 140 21.45 -1.79 -19.41
N SER A 141 20.92 -0.68 -19.93
CA SER A 141 19.80 0.14 -19.50
C SER A 141 19.76 0.51 -18.02
N ASN A 142 20.09 1.75 -17.71
CA ASN A 142 19.79 2.35 -16.41
C ASN A 142 18.36 2.90 -16.38
N THR A 143 17.89 3.42 -17.52
CA THR A 143 16.68 4.22 -17.64
C THR A 143 16.06 4.11 -19.03
N LEU A 144 14.76 4.43 -19.14
CA LEU A 144 14.04 4.69 -20.39
C LEU A 144 13.34 6.05 -20.30
N PRO A 145 13.49 6.97 -21.27
CA PRO A 145 12.76 8.25 -21.29
C PRO A 145 11.25 8.03 -21.37
N VAL A 146 10.47 8.79 -20.60
CA VAL A 146 9.01 8.76 -20.57
C VAL A 146 8.44 10.15 -20.26
N ASP A 147 7.20 10.42 -20.63
CA ASP A 147 6.57 11.73 -20.43
C ASP A 147 6.11 11.94 -18.99
N ILE A 148 6.22 13.18 -18.52
CA ILE A 148 5.61 13.66 -17.28
C ILE A 148 4.16 14.05 -17.59
N THR A 149 3.21 13.23 -17.13
CA THR A 149 1.78 13.42 -17.43
C THR A 149 0.93 13.76 -16.21
N LYS A 150 1.48 13.63 -15.00
CA LYS A 150 0.75 13.87 -13.74
C LYS A 150 1.48 14.85 -12.83
N GLN A 151 2.29 15.73 -13.42
CA GLN A 151 3.08 16.74 -12.69
C GLN A 151 3.94 16.13 -11.58
N GLU A 152 4.42 14.89 -11.79
CA GLU A 152 5.22 14.17 -10.81
C GLU A 152 6.57 14.84 -10.55
N LEU A 153 7.12 15.46 -11.60
CA LEU A 153 8.39 16.17 -11.61
C LEU A 153 8.25 17.45 -12.45
N PRO A 154 9.11 18.46 -12.26
CA PRO A 154 9.16 19.60 -13.17
C PRO A 154 9.68 19.16 -14.55
N GLY A 155 9.10 19.70 -15.62
CA GLY A 155 9.54 19.45 -17.00
C GLY A 155 8.50 18.70 -17.85
N LYS A 156 8.95 18.16 -18.98
CA LYS A 156 8.13 17.35 -19.92
C LYS A 156 8.48 15.87 -19.90
N GLU A 157 9.71 15.53 -19.56
CA GLU A 157 10.26 14.18 -19.61
C GLU A 157 10.87 13.77 -18.27
N MET A 158 10.73 12.49 -17.93
CA MET A 158 11.41 11.82 -16.83
C MET A 158 11.98 10.47 -17.27
N TYR A 159 12.79 9.85 -16.42
CA TYR A 159 13.46 8.60 -16.75
C TYR A 159 12.90 7.43 -15.91
N MET A 160 12.17 6.53 -16.57
CA MET A 160 11.67 5.30 -15.96
C MET A 160 12.83 4.34 -15.65
N SER A 161 12.81 3.75 -14.45
CA SER A 161 13.80 2.75 -14.03
C SER A 161 13.19 1.72 -13.07
N GLY A 162 14.01 0.82 -12.56
CA GLY A 162 13.60 -0.24 -11.63
C GLY A 162 12.77 -1.32 -12.30
N ARG A 163 11.84 -1.91 -11.55
CA ARG A 163 11.07 -3.11 -11.91
C ARG A 163 10.38 -3.04 -13.28
N ALA A 164 9.90 -1.86 -13.68
CA ALA A 164 9.23 -1.67 -14.97
C ALA A 164 10.17 -1.84 -16.18
N LEU A 165 11.47 -1.61 -15.98
CA LEU A 165 12.50 -1.67 -17.01
C LEU A 165 13.10 -3.08 -17.17
N TYR A 166 12.92 -3.95 -16.17
CA TYR A 166 13.46 -5.31 -16.16
C TYR A 166 13.08 -6.17 -17.38
N PRO A 167 11.80 -6.24 -17.80
CA PRO A 167 11.39 -7.05 -18.94
C PRO A 167 12.07 -6.61 -20.25
N LEU A 168 12.14 -5.30 -20.49
CA LEU A 168 12.76 -4.75 -21.69
C LEU A 168 14.27 -4.99 -21.68
N THR A 169 14.93 -4.78 -20.54
CA THR A 169 16.38 -4.99 -20.43
C THR A 169 16.75 -6.46 -20.61
N LEU A 170 15.91 -7.37 -20.10
CA LEU A 170 16.09 -8.81 -20.26
C LEU A 170 15.87 -9.27 -21.70
N ALA A 171 14.86 -8.74 -22.39
CA ALA A 171 14.62 -9.01 -23.81
C ALA A 171 15.81 -8.58 -24.68
N LEU A 172 16.36 -7.37 -24.43
CA LEU A 172 17.55 -6.88 -25.13
C LEU A 172 18.78 -7.75 -24.83
N ALA A 173 18.97 -8.14 -23.56
CA ALA A 173 20.06 -9.04 -23.17
C ALA A 173 19.96 -10.37 -23.91
N ARG A 174 18.77 -10.99 -23.97
CA ARG A 174 18.55 -12.24 -24.69
C ARG A 174 18.85 -12.12 -26.19
N GLN A 175 18.39 -11.04 -26.83
CA GLN A 175 18.63 -10.82 -28.26
C GLN A 175 20.13 -10.69 -28.56
N LEU A 176 20.87 -9.91 -27.76
CA LEU A 176 22.31 -9.78 -27.87
C LEU A 176 23.05 -11.10 -27.57
N THR A 177 22.61 -11.85 -26.55
CA THR A 177 23.18 -13.18 -26.24
C THR A 177 23.04 -14.12 -27.42
N ALA A 178 21.88 -14.13 -28.12
CA ALA A 178 21.69 -14.95 -29.31
C ALA A 178 22.63 -14.53 -30.45
N ASP A 179 22.74 -13.23 -30.74
CA ASP A 179 23.53 -12.71 -31.88
C ASP A 179 25.06 -12.83 -31.70
N PHE A 180 25.51 -13.00 -30.46
CA PHE A 180 26.92 -13.17 -30.08
C PHE A 180 27.21 -14.56 -29.49
N ALA A 181 26.29 -15.52 -29.57
CA ALA A 181 26.42 -16.86 -29.01
C ALA A 181 26.92 -16.87 -27.54
N GLY A 182 26.40 -15.94 -26.74
CA GLY A 182 26.73 -15.75 -25.32
C GLY A 182 28.11 -15.16 -25.03
N GLN A 183 28.93 -14.85 -26.03
CA GLN A 183 30.32 -14.41 -25.81
C GLN A 183 30.46 -12.92 -25.49
N LEU A 184 29.42 -12.12 -25.74
CA LEU A 184 29.42 -10.69 -25.43
C LEU A 184 29.17 -10.48 -23.93
N ARG A 185 30.12 -9.85 -23.22
CA ARG A 185 29.95 -9.52 -21.81
C ARG A 185 28.84 -8.49 -21.61
N ILE A 186 27.95 -8.74 -20.65
CA ILE A 186 26.83 -7.85 -20.32
C ILE A 186 26.91 -7.45 -18.85
N SER A 187 27.00 -6.15 -18.62
CA SER A 187 26.63 -5.51 -17.35
C SER A 187 25.14 -5.15 -17.40
N PHE A 188 24.43 -5.34 -16.28
CA PHE A 188 22.97 -5.18 -16.24
C PHE A 188 22.54 -4.24 -15.13
N SER A 189 21.67 -3.28 -15.44
CA SER A 189 21.13 -2.35 -14.45
C SER A 189 19.61 -2.26 -14.40
N GLY A 190 18.92 -2.61 -15.48
CA GLY A 190 17.50 -2.33 -15.63
C GLY A 190 16.64 -3.19 -14.71
N GLY A 191 16.33 -2.72 -13.50
CA GLY A 191 15.42 -3.38 -12.57
C GLY A 191 15.99 -4.59 -11.83
N ALA A 192 17.31 -4.71 -11.71
CA ALA A 192 17.92 -5.70 -10.85
C ALA A 192 17.64 -5.40 -9.35
N ASP A 193 17.32 -6.44 -8.59
CA ASP A 193 17.08 -6.40 -7.15
C ASP A 193 17.35 -7.77 -6.49
N ALA A 194 17.01 -7.93 -5.21
CA ALA A 194 17.29 -9.15 -4.46
C ALA A 194 16.51 -10.39 -4.94
N LEU A 195 15.46 -10.24 -5.75
CA LEU A 195 14.67 -11.37 -6.25
C LEU A 195 15.20 -11.94 -7.57
N ASN A 196 16.05 -11.18 -8.27
CA ASN A 196 16.54 -11.55 -9.61
C ASN A 196 18.07 -11.46 -9.78
N ALA A 197 18.79 -10.77 -8.90
CA ALA A 197 20.25 -10.58 -9.02
C ALA A 197 21.02 -11.90 -9.07
N GLU A 198 20.66 -12.87 -8.22
CA GLU A 198 21.29 -14.19 -8.21
C GLU A 198 21.08 -14.94 -9.54
N LYS A 199 19.86 -14.87 -10.08
CA LYS A 199 19.51 -15.53 -11.35
C LYS A 199 20.27 -14.91 -12.53
N LEU A 200 20.39 -13.58 -12.56
CA LEU A 200 21.21 -12.88 -13.55
C LEU A 200 22.69 -13.28 -13.43
N PHE A 201 23.20 -13.32 -12.21
CA PHE A 201 24.59 -13.63 -11.93
C PHE A 201 24.98 -15.02 -12.45
N TYR A 202 24.19 -16.06 -12.12
CA TYR A 202 24.45 -17.43 -12.60
C TYR A 202 24.11 -17.64 -14.07
N ALA A 203 23.29 -16.79 -14.69
CA ALA A 203 23.13 -16.75 -16.15
C ALA A 203 24.36 -16.14 -16.87
N GLY A 204 25.41 -15.74 -16.16
CA GLY A 204 26.61 -15.13 -16.72
C GLY A 204 26.52 -13.62 -16.92
N ILE A 205 25.47 -12.96 -16.41
CA ILE A 205 25.30 -11.50 -16.48
C ILE A 205 25.88 -10.84 -15.24
N TRP A 206 27.07 -10.25 -15.39
CA TRP A 206 27.71 -9.42 -14.38
C TRP A 206 28.83 -8.56 -15.01
N PRO A 207 29.12 -7.36 -14.44
CA PRO A 207 28.64 -6.84 -13.17
C PRO A 207 27.19 -6.34 -13.18
N ILE A 208 26.47 -6.57 -12.08
CA ILE A 208 25.09 -6.11 -11.86
C ILE A 208 25.13 -4.80 -11.07
N THR A 209 24.49 -3.75 -11.59
CA THR A 209 24.39 -2.46 -10.90
C THR A 209 22.96 -2.13 -10.49
N MET A 210 22.78 -1.53 -9.32
CA MET A 210 21.45 -1.25 -8.77
C MET A 210 21.40 0.17 -8.21
N ALA A 211 20.77 1.10 -8.91
CA ALA A 211 20.54 2.46 -8.39
C ALA A 211 19.16 2.57 -7.75
N THR A 212 18.11 2.22 -8.49
CA THR A 212 16.71 2.37 -8.04
C THR A 212 16.40 1.55 -6.79
N ASN A 213 16.97 0.35 -6.66
CA ASN A 213 16.77 -0.49 -5.49
C ASN A 213 17.41 0.13 -4.23
N LEU A 214 18.57 0.79 -4.36
CA LEU A 214 19.25 1.46 -3.24
C LEU A 214 18.49 2.69 -2.75
N LEU A 215 17.84 3.41 -3.67
CA LEU A 215 17.05 4.61 -3.37
C LEU A 215 15.63 4.32 -2.88
N LYS A 216 15.29 3.06 -2.62
CA LYS A 216 14.03 2.66 -1.98
C LYS A 216 14.23 2.46 -0.48
N PRO A 217 13.15 2.50 0.33
CA PRO A 217 13.25 2.19 1.75
C PRO A 217 13.93 0.84 1.98
N GLY A 218 14.88 0.79 2.92
CA GLY A 218 15.68 -0.39 3.21
C GLY A 218 16.69 -0.81 2.12
N GLY A 219 16.85 -0.01 1.06
CA GLY A 219 17.61 -0.37 -0.14
C GLY A 219 19.09 -0.65 0.10
N TYR A 220 19.75 0.20 0.89
CA TYR A 220 21.15 -0.01 1.26
C TYR A 220 21.34 -1.26 2.13
N GLN A 221 20.45 -1.50 3.09
CA GLN A 221 20.50 -2.68 3.95
C GLN A 221 20.31 -3.98 3.15
N ARG A 222 19.54 -3.93 2.06
CA ARG A 222 19.28 -5.05 1.16
C ARG A 222 20.49 -5.57 0.39
N LEU A 223 21.56 -4.80 0.31
CA LEU A 223 22.85 -5.30 -0.20
C LEU A 223 23.33 -6.52 0.60
N ARG A 224 23.01 -6.60 1.89
CA ARG A 224 23.29 -7.79 2.71
C ARG A 224 22.56 -9.03 2.19
N GLN A 225 21.26 -8.94 1.92
CA GLN A 225 20.47 -10.05 1.39
C GLN A 225 21.06 -10.58 0.07
N ILE A 226 21.47 -9.67 -0.81
CA ILE A 226 22.06 -10.02 -2.10
C ILE A 226 23.44 -10.66 -1.92
N ALA A 227 24.28 -10.06 -1.08
CA ALA A 227 25.62 -10.57 -0.80
C ALA A 227 25.59 -11.96 -0.15
N GLU A 228 24.69 -12.19 0.81
CA GLU A 228 24.49 -13.50 1.45
C GLU A 228 24.02 -14.55 0.44
N GLY A 229 23.10 -14.20 -0.48
CA GLY A 229 22.66 -15.11 -1.54
C GLY A 229 23.77 -15.48 -2.52
N LEU A 230 24.57 -14.49 -2.96
CA LEU A 230 25.70 -14.74 -3.87
C LEU A 230 26.85 -15.48 -3.19
N ALA A 231 27.14 -15.21 -1.92
CA ALA A 231 28.20 -15.87 -1.17
C ALA A 231 27.87 -17.34 -0.80
N ALA A 232 26.61 -17.76 -0.96
CA ALA A 232 26.18 -19.11 -0.67
C ALA A 232 26.75 -20.16 -1.64
N ASN A 233 27.18 -19.76 -2.84
CA ASN A 233 27.82 -20.66 -3.80
C ASN A 233 29.12 -20.04 -4.37
N PRO A 234 30.00 -20.85 -4.97
CA PRO A 234 31.21 -20.35 -5.61
C PRO A 234 30.90 -19.42 -6.79
N TYR A 235 31.73 -18.41 -6.98
CA TYR A 235 31.66 -17.55 -8.15
C TYR A 235 32.11 -18.32 -9.41
N PRO A 236 31.26 -18.45 -10.45
CA PRO A 236 31.63 -19.11 -11.67
C PRO A 236 32.63 -18.27 -12.46
N GLU A 237 33.56 -18.94 -13.14
CA GLU A 237 34.34 -18.30 -14.21
C GLU A 237 33.41 -17.92 -15.37
N PHE A 238 33.75 -16.85 -16.08
CA PHE A 238 32.97 -16.42 -17.23
C PHE A 238 33.31 -17.27 -18.46
N TYR A 239 32.40 -18.18 -18.84
CA TYR A 239 32.49 -18.97 -20.08
C TYR A 239 31.52 -18.50 -21.18
N GLY A 240 30.70 -17.50 -20.87
CA GLY A 240 29.63 -16.99 -21.71
C GLY A 240 28.33 -16.81 -20.92
N ILE A 241 27.36 -16.16 -21.55
CA ILE A 241 26.02 -15.94 -21.02
C ILE A 241 25.13 -17.12 -21.42
N ASP A 242 24.42 -17.70 -20.45
CA ASP A 242 23.48 -18.79 -20.67
C ASP A 242 22.18 -18.26 -21.31
N GLY A 243 22.01 -18.53 -22.61
CA GLY A 243 20.84 -18.12 -23.37
C GLY A 243 19.55 -18.82 -22.95
N GLU A 244 19.61 -20.08 -22.54
CA GLU A 244 18.44 -20.84 -22.11
C GLU A 244 17.93 -20.32 -20.75
N ALA A 245 18.85 -20.03 -19.83
CA ALA A 245 18.52 -19.40 -18.55
C ALA A 245 17.85 -18.03 -18.76
N LEU A 246 18.36 -17.20 -19.66
CA LEU A 246 17.75 -15.90 -19.96
C LEU A 246 16.36 -16.03 -20.58
N GLU A 247 16.15 -16.96 -21.51
CA GLU A 247 14.84 -17.21 -22.10
C GLU A 247 13.83 -17.71 -21.05
N ALA A 248 14.28 -18.55 -20.10
CA ALA A 248 13.45 -18.97 -18.98
C ALA A 248 13.05 -17.78 -18.10
N LEU A 249 13.98 -16.87 -17.79
CA LEU A 249 13.70 -15.66 -17.03
C LEU A 249 12.71 -14.75 -17.76
N GLU A 250 12.88 -14.53 -19.06
CA GLU A 250 11.99 -13.66 -19.85
C GLU A 250 10.55 -14.20 -19.86
N ARG A 251 10.38 -15.50 -20.09
CA ARG A 251 9.08 -16.17 -20.04
C ARG A 251 8.43 -16.09 -18.67
N GLN A 252 9.23 -16.19 -17.59
CA GLN A 252 8.74 -16.07 -16.22
C GLN A 252 8.21 -14.65 -15.93
N VAL A 253 8.96 -13.61 -16.31
CA VAL A 253 8.64 -12.20 -16.01
C VAL A 253 7.27 -11.80 -16.55
N LEU A 254 6.87 -12.28 -17.73
CA LEU A 254 5.58 -11.96 -18.35
C LEU A 254 4.36 -12.54 -17.61
N LYS A 255 4.56 -13.48 -16.70
CA LYS A 255 3.50 -14.15 -15.91
C LYS A 255 3.60 -13.87 -14.40
N ASP A 256 4.73 -13.32 -13.96
CA ASP A 256 5.03 -13.13 -12.56
C ASP A 256 4.31 -11.89 -12.00
N LYS A 257 3.49 -12.10 -10.95
CA LYS A 257 2.70 -11.07 -10.27
C LYS A 257 3.56 -9.94 -9.71
N HIS A 258 4.85 -10.17 -9.46
CA HIS A 258 5.78 -9.13 -9.06
C HIS A 258 5.92 -8.04 -10.13
N TYR A 259 5.98 -8.41 -11.40
CA TYR A 259 6.17 -7.48 -12.53
C TYR A 259 4.85 -6.96 -13.10
N LEU A 260 3.76 -7.72 -12.96
CA LEU A 260 2.42 -7.31 -13.39
C LEU A 260 1.84 -6.18 -12.50
N LYS A 261 1.41 -5.09 -13.11
CA LYS A 261 0.67 -4.03 -12.42
C LYS A 261 -0.76 -4.45 -12.11
N ALA A 262 -1.33 -3.80 -11.09
CA ALA A 262 -2.71 -4.03 -10.71
C ALA A 262 -3.65 -3.53 -11.82
N ILE A 263 -4.74 -4.28 -12.07
CA ILE A 263 -5.82 -3.86 -12.96
C ILE A 263 -6.46 -2.53 -12.51
N LYS A 264 -6.45 -2.26 -11.20
CA LYS A 264 -6.94 -1.01 -10.62
C LYS A 264 -5.86 0.07 -10.59
N PRO A 265 -6.23 1.36 -10.67
CA PRO A 265 -5.32 2.46 -10.40
C PRO A 265 -4.61 2.27 -9.07
N MET A 266 -3.37 2.76 -9.01
CA MET A 266 -2.61 2.73 -7.77
C MET A 266 -3.33 3.58 -6.71
N PRO A 267 -3.60 3.04 -5.51
CA PRO A 267 -4.21 3.83 -4.46
C PRO A 267 -3.23 4.91 -3.97
N ARG A 268 -3.75 5.99 -3.40
CA ARG A 268 -2.91 6.95 -2.67
C ARG A 268 -2.34 6.26 -1.44
N TRP A 269 -1.03 6.07 -1.39
CA TRP A 269 -0.35 5.36 -0.30
C TRP A 269 -0.17 6.19 0.97
N GLN A 270 -0.08 7.52 0.83
CA GLN A 270 0.08 8.45 1.94
C GLN A 270 -1.20 8.60 2.77
N THR A 271 -1.05 8.90 4.05
CA THR A 271 -2.16 9.35 4.92
C THR A 271 -2.51 10.80 4.58
N ASP A 272 -3.71 11.24 4.96
CA ASP A 272 -4.14 12.62 4.73
C ASP A 272 -3.58 13.61 5.78
N GLN A 273 -2.64 13.16 6.62
CA GLN A 273 -2.00 13.95 7.66
C GLN A 273 -0.65 14.49 7.17
N LYS A 274 -0.24 15.64 7.72
CA LYS A 274 1.11 16.18 7.56
C LYS A 274 2.06 15.60 8.60
N VAL A 275 3.34 15.52 8.24
CA VAL A 275 4.40 15.05 9.11
C VAL A 275 4.56 16.04 10.28
N PRO A 276 4.50 15.59 11.55
CA PRO A 276 4.80 16.47 12.67
C PRO A 276 6.31 16.75 12.76
N LEU A 277 6.70 17.88 13.37
CA LEU A 277 8.12 18.23 13.58
C LEU A 277 8.88 17.14 14.34
N LEU A 278 8.27 16.64 15.42
CA LEU A 278 8.74 15.51 16.22
C LEU A 278 7.69 14.38 16.21
N ASP A 279 8.11 13.16 16.52
CA ASP A 279 7.26 11.97 16.66
C ASP A 279 6.48 11.57 15.39
N CYS A 280 7.15 11.67 14.23
CA CYS A 280 6.58 11.35 12.93
C CYS A 280 6.54 9.84 12.59
N TYR A 281 6.55 8.98 13.58
CA TYR A 281 6.41 7.54 13.35
C TYR A 281 4.94 7.16 13.37
N THR A 282 4.53 6.34 12.41
CA THR A 282 3.14 5.89 12.31
C THR A 282 3.10 4.53 11.63
N ALA A 283 2.11 3.73 12.03
CA ALA A 283 1.70 2.57 11.28
C ALA A 283 0.60 2.99 10.30
N PRO A 284 0.92 3.29 9.03
CA PRO A 284 -0.05 3.84 8.08
C PRO A 284 -1.22 2.88 7.80
N CYS A 285 -1.03 1.58 8.03
CA CYS A 285 -2.09 0.58 7.97
C CYS A 285 -3.18 0.80 9.05
N GLU A 286 -2.84 1.34 10.23
CA GLU A 286 -3.80 1.67 11.28
C GLU A 286 -4.64 2.89 10.89
N SER A 287 -4.01 3.91 10.29
CA SER A 287 -4.72 5.08 9.75
C SER A 287 -5.62 4.72 8.58
N GLY A 288 -5.20 3.76 7.74
CA GLY A 288 -6.01 3.23 6.64
C GLY A 288 -7.17 2.31 7.08
N CYS A 289 -7.18 1.88 8.34
CA CYS A 289 -8.26 1.06 8.90
C CYS A 289 -9.31 1.98 9.54
N PRO A 290 -10.58 1.98 9.10
CA PRO A 290 -11.64 2.84 9.67
C PRO A 290 -11.88 2.66 11.18
N ILE A 291 -11.47 1.53 11.74
CA ILE A 291 -11.57 1.22 13.18
C ILE A 291 -10.23 1.29 13.91
N HIS A 292 -9.17 1.77 13.26
CA HIS A 292 -7.84 2.02 13.82
C HIS A 292 -7.24 0.83 14.59
N GLN A 293 -7.42 -0.39 14.07
CA GLN A 293 -6.83 -1.60 14.65
C GLN A 293 -5.31 -1.50 14.76
N ASP A 294 -4.75 -1.90 15.91
CA ASP A 294 -3.30 -2.06 16.12
C ASP A 294 -2.77 -3.29 15.35
N ILE A 295 -2.60 -3.09 14.05
CA ILE A 295 -2.21 -4.11 13.08
C ILE A 295 -0.81 -4.65 13.34
N PRO A 296 0.22 -3.82 13.58
CA PRO A 296 1.55 -4.32 13.90
C PRO A 296 1.55 -5.22 15.14
N ALA A 297 0.81 -4.86 16.20
CA ALA A 297 0.78 -5.65 17.43
C ALA A 297 0.23 -7.06 17.22
N TYR A 298 -0.98 -7.19 16.66
CA TYR A 298 -1.56 -8.53 16.52
C TYR A 298 -0.84 -9.37 15.48
N ILE A 299 -0.22 -8.77 14.45
CA ILE A 299 0.57 -9.52 13.47
C ILE A 299 1.84 -10.09 14.13
N GLY A 300 2.51 -9.31 14.96
CA GLY A 300 3.68 -9.80 15.69
C GLY A 300 3.31 -10.92 16.68
N LEU A 301 2.23 -10.74 17.45
CA LEU A 301 1.72 -11.77 18.36
C LEU A 301 1.33 -13.08 17.62
N VAL A 302 0.72 -12.98 16.43
CA VAL A 302 0.46 -14.14 15.56
C VAL A 302 1.76 -14.83 15.15
N GLY A 303 2.80 -14.06 14.85
CA GLY A 303 4.13 -14.59 14.53
C GLY A 303 4.80 -15.37 15.65
N GLU A 304 4.49 -15.03 16.91
CA GLU A 304 4.97 -15.72 18.11
C GLU A 304 4.06 -16.90 18.52
N GLY A 305 2.97 -17.17 17.80
CA GLY A 305 1.98 -18.18 18.19
C GLY A 305 1.07 -17.78 19.35
N ARG A 306 1.09 -16.51 19.78
CA ARG A 306 0.28 -15.98 20.90
C ARG A 306 -1.11 -15.55 20.42
N PHE A 307 -1.86 -16.51 19.91
CA PHE A 307 -3.12 -16.25 19.21
C PHE A 307 -4.21 -15.64 20.09
N LEU A 308 -4.34 -16.04 21.36
CA LEU A 308 -5.31 -15.43 22.29
C LEU A 308 -5.05 -13.94 22.48
N GLU A 309 -3.80 -13.56 22.73
CA GLU A 309 -3.43 -12.16 22.94
C GLU A 309 -3.63 -11.35 21.65
N ALA A 310 -3.30 -11.91 20.49
CA ALA A 310 -3.58 -11.31 19.20
C ALA A 310 -5.09 -11.07 19.00
N LEU A 311 -5.92 -12.08 19.31
CA LEU A 311 -7.37 -11.98 19.19
C LEU A 311 -7.97 -10.98 20.18
N GLN A 312 -7.41 -10.88 21.40
CA GLN A 312 -7.77 -9.85 22.37
C GLN A 312 -7.42 -8.44 21.86
N VAL A 313 -6.27 -8.25 21.21
CA VAL A 313 -5.93 -6.98 20.54
C VAL A 313 -6.94 -6.65 19.43
N ILE A 314 -7.28 -7.62 18.57
CA ILE A 314 -8.26 -7.45 17.48
C ILE A 314 -9.63 -7.04 18.03
N THR A 315 -10.16 -7.80 18.99
CA THR A 315 -11.52 -7.64 19.52
C THR A 315 -11.74 -6.37 20.35
N ARG A 316 -10.68 -5.65 20.73
CA ARG A 316 -10.80 -4.28 21.29
C ARG A 316 -11.52 -3.32 20.36
N GLN A 317 -11.30 -3.44 19.05
CA GLN A 317 -11.86 -2.53 18.04
C GLN A 317 -12.71 -3.25 17.00
N ASN A 318 -12.62 -4.58 16.92
CA ASN A 318 -13.25 -5.38 15.89
C ASN A 318 -14.02 -6.57 16.48
N PRO A 319 -15.33 -6.47 16.67
CA PRO A 319 -16.13 -7.54 17.23
C PRO A 319 -16.48 -8.64 16.21
N LEU A 320 -16.09 -8.48 14.94
CA LEU A 320 -16.44 -9.38 13.85
C LEU A 320 -15.17 -9.93 13.15
N PRO A 321 -14.25 -10.58 13.88
CA PRO A 321 -12.97 -11.01 13.34
C PRO A 321 -13.09 -12.06 12.22
N PHE A 322 -14.13 -12.91 12.19
CA PHE A 322 -14.31 -13.89 11.12
C PHE A 322 -14.87 -13.25 9.84
N ILE A 323 -15.91 -12.43 9.94
CA ILE A 323 -16.45 -11.69 8.78
C ILE A 323 -15.38 -10.77 8.21
N THR A 324 -14.72 -9.96 9.04
CA THR A 324 -13.68 -9.04 8.55
C THR A 324 -12.35 -9.74 8.23
N GLY A 325 -12.14 -10.97 8.69
CA GLY A 325 -11.06 -11.87 8.28
C GLY A 325 -11.32 -12.53 6.93
N THR A 326 -12.55 -12.45 6.42
CA THR A 326 -12.95 -13.06 5.15
C THR A 326 -13.24 -12.02 4.08
N LEU A 327 -14.07 -11.01 4.39
CA LEU A 327 -14.66 -10.08 3.41
C LEU A 327 -14.08 -8.66 3.40
N CYS A 328 -13.23 -8.30 4.37
CA CYS A 328 -12.74 -6.91 4.45
C CYS A 328 -11.97 -6.52 3.18
N GLY A 329 -12.34 -5.40 2.58
CA GLY A 329 -11.67 -4.79 1.41
C GLY A 329 -10.31 -4.16 1.69
N TYR A 330 -9.68 -4.52 2.82
CA TYR A 330 -8.25 -4.32 3.10
C TYR A 330 -7.65 -2.93 2.79
N ARG A 331 -8.37 -1.83 3.02
CA ARG A 331 -7.84 -0.45 2.90
C ARG A 331 -6.51 -0.23 3.64
N CYS A 332 -6.30 -0.95 4.75
CA CYS A 332 -5.03 -0.97 5.48
C CYS A 332 -3.83 -1.49 4.66
N ARG A 333 -4.05 -2.41 3.70
CA ARG A 333 -3.01 -2.92 2.78
C ARG A 333 -2.62 -1.87 1.75
N GLU A 334 -3.53 -0.99 1.34
CA GLU A 334 -3.22 0.11 0.42
C GLU A 334 -2.23 1.09 1.05
N LYS A 335 -2.32 1.32 2.36
CA LYS A 335 -1.41 2.20 3.11
C LYS A 335 -0.13 1.51 3.59
N CYS A 336 0.01 0.20 3.39
CA CYS A 336 1.15 -0.55 3.90
C CYS A 336 2.47 -0.10 3.23
N THR A 337 3.48 0.25 4.03
CA THR A 337 4.81 0.68 3.53
C THR A 337 5.48 -0.38 2.64
N ARG A 338 5.14 -1.67 2.80
CA ARG A 338 5.63 -2.75 1.93
C ARG A 338 5.23 -2.61 0.46
N ASN A 339 4.25 -1.76 0.12
CA ASN A 339 3.94 -1.42 -1.27
C ASN A 339 5.13 -0.77 -2.01
N PHE A 340 6.07 -0.15 -1.27
CA PHE A 340 7.31 0.39 -1.83
C PHE A 340 8.43 -0.65 -1.98
N TYR A 341 8.27 -1.82 -1.37
CA TYR A 341 9.22 -2.93 -1.38
C TYR A 341 8.83 -3.96 -2.44
N GLU A 342 7.81 -4.76 -2.15
CA GLU A 342 7.27 -5.77 -3.04
C GLU A 342 5.73 -5.78 -3.04
N GLU A 343 5.09 -6.35 -2.00
CA GLU A 343 3.64 -6.48 -1.88
C GLU A 343 3.19 -6.27 -0.42
N PRO A 344 1.96 -5.79 -0.17
CA PRO A 344 1.53 -5.49 1.18
C PRO A 344 1.31 -6.76 2.01
N VAL A 345 1.56 -6.63 3.32
CA VAL A 345 1.34 -7.69 4.31
C VAL A 345 -0.09 -8.24 4.21
N LYS A 346 -0.28 -9.55 4.33
CA LYS A 346 -1.60 -10.22 4.28
C LYS A 346 -2.33 -10.10 5.63
N ILE A 347 -2.61 -8.85 6.00
CA ILE A 347 -3.23 -8.44 7.28
C ILE A 347 -4.53 -9.21 7.58
N ARG A 348 -5.38 -9.39 6.56
CA ARG A 348 -6.66 -10.10 6.67
C ARG A 348 -6.47 -11.57 7.12
N GLN A 349 -5.46 -12.25 6.58
CA GLN A 349 -5.16 -13.65 6.90
C GLN A 349 -4.64 -13.81 8.33
N ALA A 350 -3.75 -12.93 8.78
CA ALA A 350 -3.25 -12.94 10.16
C ALA A 350 -4.40 -12.76 11.17
N LYS A 351 -5.36 -11.87 10.87
CA LYS A 351 -6.56 -11.67 11.69
C LYS A 351 -7.42 -12.95 11.76
N LEU A 352 -7.71 -13.56 10.60
CA LEU A 352 -8.51 -14.77 10.55
C LEU A 352 -7.82 -15.94 11.25
N LEU A 353 -6.50 -16.05 11.14
CA LEU A 353 -5.70 -17.06 11.83
C LEU A 353 -5.80 -16.90 13.35
N ALA A 354 -5.60 -15.69 13.88
CA ALA A 354 -5.77 -15.42 15.31
C ALA A 354 -7.18 -15.78 15.82
N ALA A 355 -8.21 -15.41 15.05
CA ALA A 355 -9.60 -15.72 15.37
C ALA A 355 -9.86 -17.23 15.39
N THR A 356 -9.39 -17.94 14.37
CA THR A 356 -9.59 -19.39 14.22
C THR A 356 -8.90 -20.17 15.33
N GLN A 357 -7.68 -19.77 15.72
CA GLN A 357 -6.88 -20.50 16.70
C GLN A 357 -7.31 -20.25 18.16
N ALA A 358 -7.91 -19.09 18.47
CA ALA A 358 -8.13 -18.68 19.85
C ALA A 358 -9.57 -18.26 20.21
N MET A 359 -10.55 -18.42 19.31
CA MET A 359 -11.93 -18.03 19.61
C MET A 359 -12.48 -18.77 20.84
N ASP A 360 -12.35 -20.10 20.92
CA ASP A 360 -12.91 -20.85 22.06
C ASP A 360 -12.25 -20.47 23.39
N GLU A 361 -10.93 -20.24 23.40
CA GLU A 361 -10.19 -19.76 24.58
C GLU A 361 -10.64 -18.34 24.99
N LEU A 362 -10.90 -17.45 24.02
CA LEU A 362 -11.46 -16.13 24.29
C LEU A 362 -12.86 -16.24 24.92
N LEU A 363 -13.75 -17.09 24.39
CA LEU A 363 -15.09 -17.28 24.93
C LEU A 363 -15.06 -17.76 26.39
N GLN A 364 -14.17 -18.71 26.71
CA GLN A 364 -13.98 -19.18 28.09
C GLN A 364 -13.54 -18.04 29.02
N SER A 365 -12.63 -17.17 28.55
CA SER A 365 -12.17 -16.02 29.35
C SER A 365 -13.28 -15.00 29.63
N LEU A 366 -14.23 -14.83 28.71
CA LEU A 366 -15.37 -13.93 28.86
C LEU A 366 -16.41 -14.47 29.85
N ASP A 367 -16.67 -15.78 29.82
CA ASP A 367 -17.62 -16.41 30.74
C ASP A 367 -17.14 -16.31 32.20
N ALA A 368 -15.83 -16.44 32.45
CA ALA A 368 -15.24 -16.19 33.75
C ALA A 368 -15.42 -14.73 34.22
N ALA A 369 -15.33 -13.76 33.30
CA ALA A 369 -15.48 -12.34 33.60
C ALA A 369 -16.94 -11.90 33.87
N LYS A 370 -17.92 -12.57 33.25
CA LYS A 370 -19.36 -12.29 33.46
C LYS A 370 -19.82 -12.53 34.89
N ALA A 371 -19.22 -13.47 35.61
CA ALA A 371 -19.61 -13.82 36.97
C ALA A 371 -19.53 -12.64 37.96
N GLY A 372 -18.82 -11.55 37.61
CA GLY A 372 -18.66 -10.35 38.43
C GLY A 372 -19.31 -9.05 37.92
N THR A 373 -20.04 -9.06 36.79
CA THR A 373 -20.55 -7.81 36.15
C THR A 373 -22.07 -7.73 36.11
N GLN A 374 -22.67 -6.91 36.99
CA GLN A 374 -24.05 -6.45 36.83
C GLN A 374 -24.11 -5.25 35.88
N ALA A 375 -25.03 -5.26 34.92
CA ALA A 375 -25.26 -4.13 34.01
C ALA A 375 -25.78 -2.92 34.81
N GLN A 376 -25.06 -1.79 34.77
CA GLN A 376 -25.34 -0.62 35.62
C GLN A 376 -25.73 0.64 34.83
N ARG A 377 -25.81 0.58 33.48
CA ARG A 377 -26.03 1.77 32.63
C ARG A 377 -27.37 1.83 31.90
N GLY A 378 -28.30 0.92 32.23
CA GLY A 378 -29.63 0.87 31.63
C GLY A 378 -29.73 -0.04 30.40
N LYS A 379 -30.91 -0.02 29.75
CA LYS A 379 -31.27 -0.90 28.63
C LYS A 379 -31.13 -0.18 27.28
N ALA A 380 -30.48 -0.84 26.32
CA ALA A 380 -30.34 -0.38 24.95
C ALA A 380 -30.95 -1.38 23.96
N ALA A 381 -31.75 -0.88 23.02
CA ALA A 381 -32.32 -1.64 21.92
C ALA A 381 -31.52 -1.37 20.64
N VAL A 382 -31.09 -2.44 19.97
CA VAL A 382 -30.45 -2.38 18.65
C VAL A 382 -31.40 -2.96 17.62
N VAL A 383 -31.79 -2.18 16.62
CA VAL A 383 -32.73 -2.60 15.57
C VAL A 383 -31.96 -2.96 14.31
N GLY A 384 -31.90 -4.23 13.97
CA GLY A 384 -31.11 -4.81 12.90
C GLY A 384 -29.93 -5.62 13.43
N GLY A 385 -29.85 -6.89 13.03
CA GLY A 385 -28.82 -7.87 13.39
C GLY A 385 -27.72 -8.01 12.35
N GLY A 386 -27.51 -7.00 11.49
CA GLY A 386 -26.37 -6.92 10.56
C GLY A 386 -25.06 -6.52 11.25
N PRO A 387 -23.95 -6.38 10.50
CA PRO A 387 -22.65 -6.07 11.07
C PRO A 387 -22.60 -4.83 11.96
N ALA A 388 -23.30 -3.75 11.58
CA ALA A 388 -23.39 -2.53 12.38
C ALA A 388 -24.05 -2.80 13.75
N GLY A 389 -25.17 -3.53 13.75
CA GLY A 389 -25.94 -3.85 14.95
C GLY A 389 -25.21 -4.82 15.87
N LEU A 390 -24.60 -5.88 15.32
CA LEU A 390 -23.77 -6.81 16.08
C LEU A 390 -22.59 -6.08 16.75
N ALA A 391 -21.93 -5.18 16.04
CA ALA A 391 -20.84 -4.39 16.59
C ALA A 391 -21.29 -3.41 17.67
N ALA A 392 -22.41 -2.71 17.45
CA ALA A 392 -22.97 -1.80 18.44
C ALA A 392 -23.35 -2.55 19.72
N ALA A 393 -23.98 -3.72 19.59
CA ALA A 393 -24.37 -4.53 20.73
C ALA A 393 -23.15 -5.03 21.53
N TYR A 394 -22.08 -5.45 20.84
CA TYR A 394 -20.82 -5.81 21.48
C TYR A 394 -20.25 -4.67 22.33
N PHE A 395 -20.11 -3.47 21.73
CA PHE A 395 -19.50 -2.33 22.40
C PHE A 395 -20.39 -1.79 23.54
N LEU A 396 -21.71 -1.74 23.36
CA LEU A 396 -22.65 -1.37 24.43
C LEU A 396 -22.55 -2.36 25.59
N ARG A 397 -22.50 -3.67 25.30
CA ARG A 397 -22.39 -4.67 26.36
C ARG A 397 -21.07 -4.57 27.11
N ARG A 398 -19.97 -4.32 26.39
CA ARG A 398 -18.65 -4.01 26.97
C ARG A 398 -18.68 -2.78 27.87
N ASP A 399 -19.45 -1.77 27.51
CA ASP A 399 -19.58 -0.51 28.26
C ASP A 399 -20.61 -0.59 29.42
N GLY A 400 -21.24 -1.75 29.62
CA GLY A 400 -22.06 -2.07 30.80
C GLY A 400 -23.58 -1.91 30.64
N PHE A 401 -24.08 -1.83 29.41
CA PHE A 401 -25.52 -1.79 29.10
C PHE A 401 -26.12 -3.20 29.02
N GLU A 402 -27.41 -3.33 29.35
CA GLU A 402 -28.22 -4.48 28.96
C GLU A 402 -28.69 -4.26 27.53
N VAL A 403 -28.43 -5.22 26.64
CA VAL A 403 -28.64 -5.02 25.20
C VAL A 403 -29.48 -6.13 24.61
N THR A 404 -30.49 -5.75 23.83
CA THR A 404 -31.30 -6.65 23.01
C THR A 404 -31.24 -6.21 21.55
N ILE A 405 -30.92 -7.16 20.66
CA ILE A 405 -31.00 -6.97 19.21
C ILE A 405 -32.35 -7.47 18.72
N PHE A 406 -33.07 -6.63 17.98
CA PHE A 406 -34.30 -6.96 17.28
C PHE A 406 -34.01 -7.12 15.79
N GLU A 407 -34.22 -8.31 15.23
CA GLU A 407 -33.95 -8.62 13.84
C GLU A 407 -35.23 -9.12 13.16
N LYS A 408 -35.52 -8.56 11.97
CA LYS A 408 -36.68 -8.92 11.15
C LYS A 408 -36.56 -10.33 10.59
N ALA A 409 -35.36 -10.75 10.20
CA ALA A 409 -35.09 -12.09 9.70
C ALA A 409 -34.97 -13.12 10.84
N HIS A 410 -34.99 -14.40 10.47
CA HIS A 410 -34.74 -15.51 11.40
C HIS A 410 -33.24 -15.83 11.58
N ARG A 411 -32.34 -15.06 10.96
CA ARG A 411 -30.88 -15.24 11.03
C ARG A 411 -30.19 -13.88 11.17
N LEU A 412 -29.16 -13.84 12.02
CA LEU A 412 -28.28 -12.68 12.19
C LEU A 412 -27.23 -12.61 11.07
N GLY A 413 -26.53 -11.47 10.98
CA GLY A 413 -25.47 -11.20 10.00
C GLY A 413 -25.91 -10.31 8.82
N GLY A 414 -27.19 -9.96 8.72
CA GLY A 414 -27.71 -9.01 7.72
C GLY A 414 -27.33 -9.41 6.28
N MET A 415 -26.87 -8.44 5.48
CA MET A 415 -26.44 -8.67 4.09
C MET A 415 -25.40 -9.78 3.95
N VAL A 416 -24.49 -9.93 4.91
CA VAL A 416 -23.43 -10.96 4.88
C VAL A 416 -24.02 -12.37 4.91
N SER A 417 -25.06 -12.58 5.69
CA SER A 417 -25.70 -13.89 5.81
C SER A 417 -26.86 -14.10 4.83
N GLN A 418 -27.51 -13.02 4.39
CA GLN A 418 -28.72 -13.11 3.57
C GLN A 418 -28.44 -12.97 2.07
N VAL A 419 -27.42 -12.21 1.67
CA VAL A 419 -27.18 -11.84 0.26
C VAL A 419 -25.84 -12.35 -0.25
N ILE A 420 -24.76 -12.18 0.52
CA ILE A 420 -23.42 -12.57 0.05
C ILE A 420 -23.36 -14.10 -0.14
N PRO A 421 -22.92 -14.62 -1.32
CA PRO A 421 -22.86 -16.06 -1.59
C PRO A 421 -21.90 -16.85 -0.69
N ASP A 422 -22.14 -18.15 -0.56
CA ASP A 422 -21.35 -19.03 0.30
C ASP A 422 -19.89 -19.20 -0.17
N PHE A 423 -19.64 -19.12 -1.48
CA PHE A 423 -18.28 -19.10 -2.04
C PHE A 423 -17.46 -17.86 -1.63
N ARG A 424 -18.10 -16.82 -1.09
CA ARG A 424 -17.44 -15.63 -0.53
C ARG A 424 -17.23 -15.75 0.97
N ILE A 425 -18.24 -16.21 1.69
CA ILE A 425 -18.19 -16.44 3.13
C ILE A 425 -19.17 -17.54 3.53
N MET A 426 -18.65 -18.53 4.24
CA MET A 426 -19.47 -19.62 4.76
C MET A 426 -20.33 -19.16 5.96
N PRO A 427 -21.59 -19.63 6.10
CA PRO A 427 -22.46 -19.26 7.21
C PRO A 427 -21.85 -19.49 8.60
N GLU A 428 -21.00 -20.51 8.74
CA GLU A 428 -20.29 -20.87 9.97
C GLU A 428 -19.38 -19.73 10.44
N ALA A 429 -18.73 -19.03 9.50
CA ALA A 429 -17.86 -17.90 9.84
C ALA A 429 -18.66 -16.74 10.48
N VAL A 430 -19.88 -16.51 10.01
CA VAL A 430 -20.77 -15.50 10.61
C VAL A 430 -21.23 -15.95 12.00
N GLU A 431 -21.57 -17.23 12.16
CA GLU A 431 -21.99 -17.75 13.47
C GLU A 431 -20.86 -17.68 14.51
N GLN A 432 -19.58 -17.80 14.12
CA GLN A 432 -18.46 -17.60 15.05
C GLN A 432 -18.44 -16.18 15.65
N ASP A 433 -18.68 -15.17 14.82
CA ASP A 433 -18.78 -13.79 15.32
C ASP A 433 -20.04 -13.62 16.21
N VAL A 434 -21.17 -14.23 15.83
CA VAL A 434 -22.40 -14.22 16.66
C VAL A 434 -22.19 -14.93 18.00
N ARG A 435 -21.43 -16.03 18.04
CA ARG A 435 -21.05 -16.74 19.28
C ARG A 435 -20.33 -15.80 20.24
N LEU A 436 -19.40 -14.97 19.74
CA LEU A 436 -18.73 -13.95 20.55
C LEU A 436 -19.72 -12.93 21.11
N ILE A 437 -20.65 -12.43 20.30
CA ILE A 437 -21.67 -11.47 20.76
C ILE A 437 -22.59 -12.09 21.82
N ARG A 438 -23.04 -13.34 21.61
CA ARG A 438 -23.84 -14.10 22.58
C ARG A 438 -23.04 -14.32 23.87
N ALA A 439 -21.77 -14.63 23.75
CA ALA A 439 -20.84 -14.77 24.87
C ALA A 439 -20.45 -13.42 25.52
N MET A 440 -20.94 -12.28 25.04
CA MET A 440 -20.93 -11.03 25.83
C MET A 440 -22.18 -10.89 26.69
N GLY A 441 -23.21 -11.70 26.46
CA GLY A 441 -24.51 -11.64 27.14
C GLY A 441 -25.50 -10.69 26.49
N VAL A 442 -25.44 -10.54 25.17
CA VAL A 442 -26.45 -9.84 24.35
C VAL A 442 -27.65 -10.76 24.12
N GLN A 443 -28.86 -10.21 24.19
CA GLN A 443 -30.11 -10.92 23.90
C GLN A 443 -30.53 -10.70 22.44
N PHE A 444 -31.27 -11.65 21.87
CA PHE A 444 -31.72 -11.59 20.49
C PHE A 444 -33.22 -11.89 20.39
N GLU A 445 -33.97 -11.05 19.69
CA GLU A 445 -35.35 -11.28 19.26
C GLU A 445 -35.39 -11.34 17.72
N LEU A 446 -35.50 -12.56 17.17
CA LEU A 446 -35.51 -12.81 15.73
C LEU A 446 -36.95 -12.89 15.19
N GLY A 447 -37.14 -12.59 13.90
CA GLY A 447 -38.48 -12.54 13.29
C GLY A 447 -39.32 -11.33 13.74
N LYS A 448 -38.72 -10.34 14.40
CA LYS A 448 -39.42 -9.18 14.98
C LYS A 448 -39.01 -7.91 14.23
N GLU A 449 -39.91 -7.44 13.37
CA GLU A 449 -39.79 -6.13 12.74
C GLU A 449 -40.22 -5.03 13.70
N ILE A 450 -39.38 -4.01 13.88
CA ILE A 450 -39.69 -2.84 14.70
C ILE A 450 -40.26 -1.76 13.79
N THR A 451 -41.48 -1.31 14.08
CA THR A 451 -42.16 -0.25 13.32
C THR A 451 -42.40 1.02 14.15
N SER A 452 -42.26 0.95 15.48
CA SER A 452 -42.39 2.06 16.42
C SER A 452 -41.42 1.89 17.59
N LEU A 453 -40.80 3.00 18.03
CA LEU A 453 -39.88 2.99 19.18
C LEU A 453 -40.63 3.07 20.52
N GLU A 454 -41.90 3.49 20.50
CA GLU A 454 -42.76 3.60 21.68
C GLU A 454 -42.99 2.22 22.32
N GLU A 455 -43.17 1.15 21.52
CA GLU A 455 -43.27 -0.24 22.03
C GLU A 455 -42.04 -0.60 22.87
N LEU A 456 -40.86 -0.20 22.40
CA LEU A 456 -39.60 -0.51 23.08
C LEU A 456 -39.40 0.39 24.32
N ARG A 457 -39.79 1.66 24.27
CA ARG A 457 -39.78 2.54 25.45
C ARG A 457 -40.65 1.98 26.58
N GLN A 458 -41.83 1.45 26.25
CA GLN A 458 -42.71 0.81 27.24
C GLN A 458 -42.09 -0.45 27.88
N LYS A 459 -41.22 -1.15 27.16
CA LYS A 459 -40.43 -2.28 27.68
C LYS A 459 -39.18 -1.84 28.50
N GLY A 460 -38.99 -0.53 28.69
CA GLY A 460 -37.92 0.04 29.52
C GLY A 460 -36.61 0.30 28.78
N PHE A 461 -36.58 0.22 27.45
CA PHE A 461 -35.41 0.62 26.67
C PHE A 461 -35.26 2.14 26.65
N GLN A 462 -34.04 2.63 26.88
CA GLN A 462 -33.72 4.05 26.95
C GLN A 462 -32.97 4.50 25.69
N TYR A 463 -31.99 3.72 25.27
CA TYR A 463 -31.14 4.01 24.10
C TYR A 463 -31.55 3.15 22.90
N PHE A 464 -31.61 3.76 21.72
CA PHE A 464 -32.03 3.11 20.48
C PHE A 464 -30.96 3.26 19.40
N VAL A 465 -30.48 2.16 18.85
CA VAL A 465 -29.53 2.14 17.74
C VAL A 465 -30.19 1.49 16.53
N LEU A 466 -30.44 2.28 15.49
CA LEU A 466 -31.06 1.85 14.24
C LEU A 466 -29.98 1.43 13.25
N ALA A 467 -29.87 0.14 13.02
CA ALA A 467 -28.89 -0.54 12.17
C ALA A 467 -29.59 -1.35 11.05
N VAL A 468 -30.67 -0.80 10.48
CA VAL A 468 -31.55 -1.49 9.51
C VAL A 468 -30.98 -1.58 8.08
N GLY A 469 -29.88 -0.87 7.80
CA GLY A 469 -29.19 -0.90 6.50
C GLY A 469 -29.89 -0.13 5.37
N ALA A 470 -29.37 -0.29 4.15
CA ALA A 470 -29.94 0.25 2.92
C ALA A 470 -30.59 -0.90 2.13
N GLY A 471 -31.91 -1.07 2.30
CA GLY A 471 -32.63 -2.21 1.73
C GLY A 471 -33.36 -1.94 0.42
N VAL A 472 -33.43 -0.68 -0.05
CA VAL A 472 -34.24 -0.29 -1.21
C VAL A 472 -33.40 -0.35 -2.49
N PRO A 473 -33.64 -1.26 -3.44
CA PRO A 473 -32.84 -1.36 -4.66
C PRO A 473 -32.92 -0.08 -5.51
N SER A 474 -31.79 0.35 -6.08
CA SER A 474 -31.79 1.40 -7.08
C SER A 474 -32.43 0.90 -8.38
N GLN A 475 -33.22 1.77 -9.02
CA GLN A 475 -33.87 1.43 -10.28
C GLN A 475 -32.89 1.51 -11.45
N LEU A 476 -32.95 0.51 -12.32
CA LEU A 476 -32.31 0.55 -13.63
C LEU A 476 -33.33 1.16 -14.61
N PRO A 477 -33.05 2.35 -15.19
CA PRO A 477 -33.99 2.99 -16.10
C PRO A 477 -33.94 2.31 -17.47
N LEU A 478 -34.66 1.19 -17.62
CA LEU A 478 -34.93 0.58 -18.92
C LEU A 478 -36.19 1.21 -19.53
N GLU A 479 -36.12 1.57 -20.81
CA GLU A 479 -37.29 2.05 -21.56
C GLU A 479 -38.31 0.93 -21.78
N LYS A 480 -37.84 -0.31 -21.92
CA LYS A 480 -38.64 -1.52 -22.11
C LYS A 480 -37.94 -2.76 -21.49
N GLY A 481 -38.75 -3.76 -21.16
CA GLY A 481 -38.30 -5.01 -20.53
C GLY A 481 -38.18 -4.94 -19.01
N SER A 482 -37.84 -6.06 -18.39
CA SER A 482 -37.70 -6.21 -16.93
C SER A 482 -36.28 -6.63 -16.54
N TYR A 483 -35.94 -6.42 -15.27
CA TYR A 483 -34.69 -6.87 -14.68
C TYR A 483 -34.93 -7.43 -13.28
N ILE A 484 -34.01 -8.25 -12.81
CA ILE A 484 -34.00 -8.77 -11.43
C ILE A 484 -33.02 -7.94 -10.60
N PRO A 485 -33.41 -7.36 -9.45
CA PRO A 485 -32.46 -6.74 -8.54
C PRO A 485 -31.40 -7.74 -8.05
N ALA A 486 -30.13 -7.36 -8.04
CA ALA A 486 -29.04 -8.27 -7.68
C ALA A 486 -29.19 -8.86 -6.27
N THR A 487 -29.70 -8.11 -5.30
CA THR A 487 -29.92 -8.62 -3.93
C THR A 487 -31.06 -9.62 -3.82
N GLU A 488 -32.04 -9.55 -4.72
CA GLU A 488 -33.12 -10.53 -4.81
C GLU A 488 -32.61 -11.81 -5.46
N PHE A 489 -31.95 -11.67 -6.60
CA PHE A 489 -31.29 -12.78 -7.30
C PHE A 489 -30.33 -13.54 -6.38
N LEU A 490 -29.42 -12.84 -5.70
CA LEU A 490 -28.46 -13.46 -4.80
C LEU A 490 -29.11 -14.14 -3.59
N ARG A 491 -30.23 -13.61 -3.09
CA ARG A 491 -31.02 -14.24 -2.03
C ARG A 491 -31.63 -15.56 -2.49
N GLN A 492 -32.23 -15.57 -3.68
CA GLN A 492 -32.80 -16.78 -4.27
C GLN A 492 -31.71 -17.81 -4.57
N PHE A 493 -30.59 -17.39 -5.14
CA PHE A 493 -29.42 -18.24 -5.39
C PHE A 493 -28.92 -18.90 -4.11
N LYS A 494 -28.82 -18.14 -3.01
CA LYS A 494 -28.35 -18.68 -1.74
C LYS A 494 -29.36 -19.65 -1.09
N GLN A 495 -30.65 -19.48 -1.35
CA GLN A 495 -31.68 -20.39 -0.84
C GLN A 495 -31.71 -21.71 -1.61
N ASP A 496 -31.77 -21.63 -2.94
CA ASP A 496 -31.77 -22.78 -3.83
C ASP A 496 -31.28 -22.40 -5.24
N PRO A 497 -29.99 -22.63 -5.56
CA PRO A 497 -29.44 -22.36 -6.89
C PRO A 497 -30.15 -23.12 -8.02
N PHE A 498 -30.74 -24.28 -7.73
CA PHE A 498 -31.37 -25.15 -8.74
C PHE A 498 -32.79 -24.71 -9.09
N SER A 499 -33.38 -23.83 -8.28
CA SER A 499 -34.71 -23.25 -8.53
C SER A 499 -34.71 -22.11 -9.55
N LEU A 500 -33.54 -21.62 -9.92
CA LEU A 500 -33.37 -20.46 -10.79
C LEU A 500 -33.33 -20.87 -12.27
N ASP A 501 -34.17 -20.23 -13.09
CA ASP A 501 -34.11 -20.28 -14.54
C ASP A 501 -33.77 -18.89 -15.07
N LEU A 502 -32.54 -18.73 -15.59
CA LEU A 502 -32.04 -17.46 -16.11
C LEU A 502 -31.86 -17.46 -17.63
N GLY A 503 -32.19 -18.56 -18.32
CA GLY A 503 -31.84 -18.76 -19.72
C GLY A 503 -30.34 -18.98 -19.94
N LYS A 504 -29.89 -18.77 -21.18
CA LYS A 504 -28.50 -19.06 -21.62
C LYS A 504 -27.55 -17.87 -21.46
N ASN A 505 -28.06 -16.65 -21.65
CA ASN A 505 -27.31 -15.41 -21.68
C ASN A 505 -27.75 -14.51 -20.53
N VAL A 506 -26.88 -14.29 -19.55
CA VAL A 506 -27.17 -13.41 -18.41
C VAL A 506 -26.30 -12.17 -18.48
N VAL A 507 -26.92 -11.00 -18.36
CA VAL A 507 -26.21 -9.72 -18.26
C VAL A 507 -26.37 -9.11 -16.88
N VAL A 508 -25.26 -8.84 -16.21
CA VAL A 508 -25.22 -8.11 -14.94
C VAL A 508 -24.85 -6.66 -15.21
N VAL A 509 -25.70 -5.72 -14.82
CA VAL A 509 -25.46 -4.29 -14.98
C VAL A 509 -24.91 -3.71 -13.68
N GLY A 510 -23.65 -3.28 -13.70
CA GLY A 510 -23.00 -2.70 -12.52
C GLY A 510 -21.49 -2.91 -12.53
N GLY A 511 -20.82 -2.38 -11.51
CA GLY A 511 -19.35 -2.52 -11.39
C GLY A 511 -18.84 -2.63 -9.95
N GLY A 512 -19.72 -2.78 -8.96
CA GLY A 512 -19.36 -2.97 -7.55
C GLY A 512 -19.22 -4.45 -7.18
N ASN A 513 -18.89 -4.74 -5.92
CA ASN A 513 -18.75 -6.13 -5.43
C ASN A 513 -20.03 -6.95 -5.64
N THR A 514 -21.20 -6.37 -5.41
CA THR A 514 -22.50 -7.02 -5.67
C THR A 514 -22.65 -7.45 -7.14
N ALA A 515 -22.11 -6.69 -8.09
CA ALA A 515 -22.13 -7.06 -9.51
C ALA A 515 -21.21 -8.25 -9.79
N MET A 516 -20.03 -8.29 -9.16
CA MET A 516 -19.11 -9.42 -9.29
C MET A 516 -19.72 -10.68 -8.65
N ASP A 517 -20.28 -10.56 -7.45
CA ASP A 517 -20.94 -11.67 -6.75
C ASP A 517 -22.12 -12.21 -7.57
N ALA A 518 -22.95 -11.33 -8.15
CA ALA A 518 -24.07 -11.71 -9.01
C ALA A 518 -23.60 -12.40 -10.30
N ALA A 519 -22.54 -11.90 -10.96
CA ALA A 519 -22.02 -12.51 -12.18
C ALA A 519 -21.46 -13.92 -11.91
N ARG A 520 -20.71 -14.08 -10.82
CA ARG A 520 -20.14 -15.37 -10.40
C ARG A 520 -21.21 -16.36 -9.97
N ALA A 521 -22.24 -15.90 -9.25
CA ALA A 521 -23.39 -16.72 -8.91
C ALA A 521 -24.17 -17.18 -10.16
N ALA A 522 -24.40 -16.28 -11.12
CA ALA A 522 -25.09 -16.61 -12.37
C ALA A 522 -24.35 -17.69 -13.17
N LYS A 523 -23.01 -17.72 -13.15
CA LYS A 523 -22.20 -18.78 -13.79
C LYS A 523 -22.43 -20.17 -13.19
N GLN A 524 -22.94 -20.27 -11.97
CA GLN A 524 -23.21 -21.54 -11.29
C GLN A 524 -24.65 -22.03 -11.48
N VAL A 525 -25.53 -21.23 -12.10
CA VAL A 525 -26.91 -21.60 -12.37
C VAL A 525 -26.99 -22.52 -13.59
N LEU A 526 -27.79 -23.58 -13.49
CA LEU A 526 -27.98 -24.55 -14.55
C LEU A 526 -28.57 -23.90 -15.81
N GLY A 527 -28.02 -24.21 -16.98
CA GLY A 527 -28.50 -23.68 -18.28
C GLY A 527 -27.81 -22.39 -18.73
N VAL A 528 -27.10 -21.68 -17.85
CA VAL A 528 -26.36 -20.47 -18.21
C VAL A 528 -25.07 -20.84 -18.95
N GLU A 529 -24.96 -20.39 -20.20
CA GLU A 529 -23.78 -20.61 -21.05
C GLU A 529 -22.85 -19.38 -21.00
N ARG A 530 -23.43 -18.18 -21.05
CA ARG A 530 -22.71 -16.91 -21.14
C ARG A 530 -23.16 -15.93 -20.05
N VAL A 531 -22.19 -15.35 -19.35
CA VAL A 531 -22.42 -14.26 -18.38
C VAL A 531 -21.54 -13.07 -18.73
N ALA A 532 -22.15 -11.90 -18.85
CA ALA A 532 -21.45 -10.66 -19.13
C ALA A 532 -21.78 -9.57 -18.11
N VAL A 533 -20.78 -8.79 -17.72
CA VAL A 533 -20.93 -7.57 -16.92
C VAL A 533 -20.93 -6.37 -17.85
N VAL A 534 -22.04 -5.64 -17.90
CA VAL A 534 -22.14 -4.35 -18.61
C VAL A 534 -21.79 -3.23 -17.63
N TYR A 535 -20.76 -2.46 -17.99
CA TYR A 535 -20.32 -1.33 -17.17
C TYR A 535 -20.04 -0.09 -18.02
N ARG A 536 -20.57 1.05 -17.57
CA ARG A 536 -20.45 2.33 -18.29
C ARG A 536 -19.05 2.94 -18.32
N ARG A 537 -18.07 2.35 -17.63
CA ARG A 537 -16.63 2.73 -17.69
C ARG A 537 -15.79 1.47 -17.97
N THR A 538 -14.47 1.56 -17.89
CA THR A 538 -13.58 0.39 -17.97
C THR A 538 -13.43 -0.31 -16.61
N ARG A 539 -12.99 -1.57 -16.63
CA ARG A 539 -12.68 -2.44 -15.47
C ARG A 539 -11.70 -1.80 -14.49
N ARG A 540 -10.82 -0.95 -15.03
CA ARG A 540 -9.89 -0.11 -14.25
C ARG A 540 -10.64 0.79 -13.27
N TYR A 541 -11.78 1.35 -13.67
CA TYR A 541 -12.59 2.27 -12.86
C TYR A 541 -13.80 1.64 -12.20
N MET A 542 -13.96 0.30 -12.26
CA MET A 542 -15.01 -0.39 -11.52
C MET A 542 -14.80 -0.22 -10.00
N PRO A 543 -15.86 0.06 -9.22
CA PRO A 543 -15.77 0.11 -7.76
C PRO A 543 -15.43 -1.22 -7.08
N ALA A 544 -15.65 -2.36 -7.77
CA ALA A 544 -15.35 -3.67 -7.24
C ALA A 544 -13.88 -3.81 -6.83
N GLU A 545 -13.66 -4.54 -5.74
CA GLU A 545 -12.35 -4.87 -5.22
C GLU A 545 -11.52 -5.64 -6.26
N LYS A 546 -10.20 -5.44 -6.25
CA LYS A 546 -9.28 -6.08 -7.22
C LYS A 546 -9.39 -7.61 -7.18
N GLU A 547 -9.54 -8.17 -5.97
CA GLU A 547 -9.67 -9.61 -5.75
C GLU A 547 -10.96 -10.16 -6.40
N GLU A 548 -12.10 -9.47 -6.23
CA GLU A 548 -13.37 -9.88 -6.84
C GLU A 548 -13.35 -9.82 -8.36
N LEU A 549 -12.73 -8.77 -8.90
CA LEU A 549 -12.59 -8.62 -10.34
C LEU A 549 -11.74 -9.73 -10.95
N HIS A 550 -10.64 -10.13 -10.30
CA HIS A 550 -9.82 -11.25 -10.77
C HIS A 550 -10.59 -12.56 -10.73
N MET A 551 -11.29 -12.86 -9.63
CA MET A 551 -12.05 -14.11 -9.52
C MET A 551 -13.15 -14.20 -10.60
N ALA A 552 -13.84 -13.10 -10.89
CA ALA A 552 -14.83 -13.08 -11.98
C ALA A 552 -14.18 -13.32 -13.36
N LEU A 553 -13.01 -12.74 -13.63
CA LEU A 553 -12.26 -13.00 -14.86
C LEU A 553 -11.81 -14.46 -14.96
N ASP A 554 -11.28 -15.02 -13.88
CA ASP A 554 -10.79 -16.41 -13.83
C ASP A 554 -11.93 -17.43 -14.02
N GLU A 555 -13.16 -17.08 -13.60
CA GLU A 555 -14.38 -17.87 -13.81
C GLU A 555 -15.02 -17.66 -15.20
N GLY A 556 -14.40 -16.85 -16.07
CA GLY A 556 -14.82 -16.64 -17.45
C GLY A 556 -15.98 -15.67 -17.63
N VAL A 557 -16.19 -14.75 -16.69
CA VAL A 557 -17.15 -13.64 -16.84
C VAL A 557 -16.64 -12.66 -17.90
N GLU A 558 -17.47 -12.36 -18.89
CA GLU A 558 -17.15 -11.36 -19.91
C GLU A 558 -17.37 -9.95 -19.37
N PHE A 559 -16.49 -9.01 -19.72
CA PHE A 559 -16.64 -7.61 -19.34
C PHE A 559 -16.90 -6.75 -20.57
N LEU A 560 -18.13 -6.25 -20.67
CA LEU A 560 -18.57 -5.33 -21.72
C LEU A 560 -18.46 -3.91 -21.17
N GLU A 561 -17.25 -3.36 -21.31
CA GLU A 561 -16.90 -2.02 -20.86
C GLU A 561 -17.52 -0.95 -21.76
N LEU A 562 -17.63 0.27 -21.22
CA LEU A 562 -18.10 1.44 -21.96
C LEU A 562 -19.50 1.25 -22.57
N LEU A 563 -20.37 0.48 -21.91
CA LEU A 563 -21.75 0.29 -22.32
C LEU A 563 -22.72 0.70 -21.20
N SER A 564 -23.84 1.31 -21.57
CA SER A 564 -24.97 1.56 -20.66
C SER A 564 -26.26 1.02 -21.26
N PRO A 565 -27.02 0.21 -20.52
CA PRO A 565 -28.26 -0.37 -21.04
C PRO A 565 -29.36 0.68 -21.24
N ILE A 566 -30.23 0.44 -22.22
CA ILE A 566 -31.36 1.29 -22.61
C ILE A 566 -32.68 0.49 -22.62
N ALA A 567 -32.73 -0.66 -23.28
CA ALA A 567 -33.94 -1.48 -23.40
C ALA A 567 -33.60 -2.96 -23.53
N LEU A 568 -34.50 -3.84 -23.07
CA LEU A 568 -34.42 -5.29 -23.23
C LEU A 568 -35.65 -5.77 -24.01
N GLU A 569 -35.44 -6.30 -25.23
CA GLU A 569 -36.49 -6.85 -26.10
C GLU A 569 -36.00 -8.14 -26.77
N ASP A 570 -36.85 -9.16 -26.87
CA ASP A 570 -36.60 -10.40 -27.62
C ASP A 570 -35.23 -11.08 -27.37
N GLY A 571 -34.77 -11.08 -26.11
CA GLY A 571 -33.48 -11.67 -25.73
C GLY A 571 -32.25 -10.82 -26.08
N ILE A 572 -32.46 -9.53 -26.40
CA ILE A 572 -31.42 -8.58 -26.78
C ILE A 572 -31.49 -7.35 -25.85
N LEU A 573 -30.38 -7.09 -25.17
CA LEU A 573 -30.15 -5.85 -24.41
C LEU A 573 -29.52 -4.81 -25.33
N GLU A 574 -30.28 -3.76 -25.65
CA GLU A 574 -29.76 -2.58 -26.32
C GLU A 574 -28.97 -1.72 -25.34
N CYS A 575 -27.71 -1.48 -25.69
CA CYS A 575 -26.79 -0.64 -24.95
C CYS A 575 -26.38 0.57 -25.78
N ARG A 576 -26.15 1.70 -25.11
CA ARG A 576 -25.47 2.86 -25.67
C ARG A 576 -23.99 2.80 -25.34
N GLU A 577 -23.16 3.01 -26.35
CA GLU A 577 -21.71 3.11 -26.17
C GLU A 577 -21.35 4.41 -25.43
N MET A 578 -20.30 4.32 -24.62
CA MET A 578 -19.75 5.39 -23.80
C MET A 578 -18.31 5.66 -24.19
N VAL A 579 -17.86 6.89 -24.00
CA VAL A 579 -16.43 7.25 -24.03
C VAL A 579 -16.03 7.88 -22.70
N LEU A 580 -14.78 7.71 -22.29
CA LEU A 580 -14.27 8.32 -21.07
C LEU A 580 -13.91 9.78 -21.32
N GLY A 581 -14.66 10.69 -20.71
CA GLY A 581 -14.36 12.11 -20.62
C GLY A 581 -13.46 12.46 -19.42
N PRO A 582 -13.34 13.75 -19.07
CA PRO A 582 -12.52 14.20 -17.95
C PRO A 582 -12.89 13.54 -16.61
N ALA A 583 -11.92 13.51 -15.68
CA ALA A 583 -12.12 12.96 -14.34
C ALA A 583 -13.13 13.77 -13.53
N ASP A 584 -13.94 13.09 -12.72
CA ASP A 584 -14.74 13.67 -11.66
C ASP A 584 -13.88 14.07 -10.44
N ALA A 585 -14.51 14.65 -9.42
CA ALA A 585 -13.84 15.05 -8.17
C ALA A 585 -13.17 13.88 -7.41
N ASP A 586 -13.60 12.64 -7.68
CA ASP A 586 -13.01 11.42 -7.11
C ASP A 586 -11.87 10.87 -7.99
N GLY A 587 -11.47 11.59 -9.04
CA GLY A 587 -10.42 11.20 -9.98
C GLY A 587 -10.85 10.14 -11.00
N ARG A 588 -12.14 9.80 -11.08
CA ARG A 588 -12.66 8.77 -11.99
C ARG A 588 -13.14 9.41 -13.29
N LEU A 589 -12.75 8.84 -14.43
CA LEU A 589 -13.19 9.38 -15.72
C LEU A 589 -14.72 9.29 -15.87
N CYS A 590 -15.34 10.40 -16.29
CA CYS A 590 -16.78 10.50 -16.48
C CYS A 590 -17.20 9.79 -17.78
N PRO A 591 -18.21 8.91 -17.76
CA PRO A 591 -18.72 8.31 -18.99
C PRO A 591 -19.59 9.32 -19.75
N VAL A 592 -19.33 9.49 -21.04
CA VAL A 592 -20.09 10.35 -21.96
C VAL A 592 -20.73 9.47 -23.03
N ALA A 593 -22.04 9.59 -23.18
CA ALA A 593 -22.80 8.79 -24.14
C ALA A 593 -22.45 9.16 -25.59
N THR A 594 -22.18 8.16 -26.42
CA THR A 594 -22.06 8.33 -27.87
C THR A 594 -23.42 8.15 -28.55
N LYS A 595 -23.46 8.31 -29.88
CA LYS A 595 -24.65 8.02 -30.69
C LYS A 595 -24.71 6.55 -31.14
N VAL A 596 -23.71 5.75 -30.80
CA VAL A 596 -23.60 4.35 -31.24
C VAL A 596 -24.41 3.47 -30.29
N MET A 597 -25.24 2.63 -30.88
CA MET A 597 -26.01 1.60 -30.19
C MET A 597 -25.37 0.24 -30.44
N VAL A 598 -25.32 -0.60 -29.41
CA VAL A 598 -24.70 -1.92 -29.41
C VAL A 598 -25.72 -2.92 -28.87
N GLN A 599 -25.92 -4.02 -29.58
CA GLN A 599 -26.82 -5.09 -29.16
C GLN A 599 -26.03 -6.18 -28.43
N VAL A 600 -26.52 -6.59 -27.27
CA VAL A 600 -25.92 -7.62 -26.43
C VAL A 600 -26.94 -8.73 -26.17
N PRO A 601 -26.67 -10.00 -26.51
CA PRO A 601 -27.56 -11.10 -26.15
C PRO A 601 -27.75 -11.21 -24.64
N ALA A 602 -29.01 -11.24 -24.19
CA ALA A 602 -29.40 -11.28 -22.79
C ALA A 602 -30.82 -11.85 -22.64
N ASP A 603 -30.92 -13.08 -22.13
CA ASP A 603 -32.20 -13.68 -21.72
C ASP A 603 -32.66 -13.12 -20.38
N THR A 604 -31.70 -12.87 -19.47
CA THR A 604 -31.95 -12.25 -18.16
C THR A 604 -31.01 -11.08 -17.90
N VAL A 605 -31.56 -9.98 -17.36
CA VAL A 605 -30.79 -8.83 -16.88
C VAL A 605 -30.86 -8.74 -15.35
N VAL A 606 -29.71 -8.69 -14.70
CA VAL A 606 -29.57 -8.50 -13.26
C VAL A 606 -29.02 -7.09 -12.97
N SER A 607 -29.73 -6.28 -12.18
CA SER A 607 -29.32 -4.92 -11.85
C SER A 607 -28.57 -4.84 -10.53
N ALA A 608 -27.32 -4.41 -10.57
CA ALA A 608 -26.42 -4.20 -9.43
C ALA A 608 -26.00 -2.73 -9.29
N LEU A 609 -26.97 -1.80 -9.41
CA LEU A 609 -26.75 -0.35 -9.27
C LEU A 609 -26.65 0.14 -7.80
N GLY A 610 -26.76 -0.77 -6.81
CA GLY A 610 -26.68 -0.48 -5.38
C GLY A 610 -28.03 -0.18 -4.72
N GLU A 611 -28.06 -0.08 -3.40
CA GLU A 611 -29.25 0.18 -2.61
C GLU A 611 -29.31 1.61 -2.02
N LYS A 612 -30.49 2.01 -1.56
CA LYS A 612 -30.78 3.26 -0.86
C LYS A 612 -31.37 2.98 0.52
N ALA A 613 -31.26 3.96 1.40
CA ALA A 613 -31.91 3.94 2.71
C ALA A 613 -33.44 3.89 2.56
N ASP A 614 -34.12 3.21 3.49
CA ASP A 614 -35.59 3.22 3.57
C ASP A 614 -36.07 4.54 4.20
N THR A 615 -36.25 5.54 3.34
CA THR A 615 -36.77 6.86 3.70
C THR A 615 -38.13 6.77 4.42
N GLY A 616 -38.96 5.78 4.06
CA GLY A 616 -40.27 5.58 4.67
C GLY A 616 -40.17 5.11 6.12
N PHE A 617 -39.26 4.19 6.42
CA PHE A 617 -38.98 3.74 7.79
C PHE A 617 -38.55 4.90 8.69
N TYR A 618 -37.55 5.67 8.27
CA TYR A 618 -37.05 6.79 9.08
C TYR A 618 -38.08 7.91 9.22
N GLY A 619 -38.81 8.23 8.16
CA GLY A 619 -39.88 9.24 8.18
C GLY A 619 -41.01 8.87 9.13
N ARG A 620 -41.44 7.60 9.16
CA ARG A 620 -42.47 7.12 10.10
C ARG A 620 -42.05 7.26 11.57
N LEU A 621 -40.76 7.18 11.87
CA LEU A 621 -40.24 7.37 13.22
C LEU A 621 -40.07 8.85 13.60
N GLY A 622 -40.26 9.80 12.68
CA GLY A 622 -40.06 11.23 12.92
C GLY A 622 -38.58 11.67 12.88
N ILE A 623 -37.72 10.90 12.21
CA ILE A 623 -36.31 11.25 12.03
C ILE A 623 -36.18 12.25 10.87
N ALA A 624 -35.42 13.33 11.10
CA ALA A 624 -35.15 14.33 10.07
C ALA A 624 -34.30 13.75 8.93
N LEU A 625 -34.66 14.05 7.69
CA LEU A 625 -34.04 13.52 6.48
C LEU A 625 -33.50 14.65 5.61
N ASN A 626 -32.38 14.41 4.92
CA ASN A 626 -31.85 15.33 3.91
C ASN A 626 -32.55 15.17 2.55
N GLU A 627 -32.21 16.01 1.58
CA GLU A 627 -32.77 15.99 0.22
C GLU A 627 -32.59 14.65 -0.52
N LYS A 628 -31.58 13.87 -0.12
CA LYS A 628 -31.28 12.55 -0.69
C LYS A 628 -32.00 11.41 0.04
N GLY A 629 -32.82 11.71 1.05
CA GLY A 629 -33.59 10.73 1.81
C GLY A 629 -32.81 9.98 2.88
N TYR A 630 -31.64 10.49 3.30
CA TYR A 630 -30.83 9.93 4.40
C TYR A 630 -31.03 10.68 5.72
N PRO A 631 -30.93 10.00 6.88
CA PRO A 631 -31.03 10.63 8.20
C PRO A 631 -30.01 11.74 8.43
N VAL A 632 -30.48 12.87 9.00
CA VAL A 632 -29.62 13.97 9.46
C VAL A 632 -29.18 13.68 10.89
N VAL A 633 -27.88 13.54 11.10
CA VAL A 633 -27.30 13.08 12.38
C VAL A 633 -26.01 13.82 12.76
N THR A 634 -25.60 13.69 14.02
CA THR A 634 -24.25 14.07 14.49
C THR A 634 -23.17 13.12 13.96
N THR A 635 -21.89 13.45 14.20
CA THR A 635 -20.75 12.58 13.83
C THR A 635 -20.85 11.17 14.42
N GLY A 636 -21.39 11.00 15.64
CA GLY A 636 -21.66 9.69 16.23
C GLY A 636 -23.05 9.13 15.89
N GLY A 637 -23.76 9.67 14.90
CA GLY A 637 -25.01 9.10 14.41
C GLY A 637 -26.25 9.48 15.20
N ARG A 638 -26.20 10.42 16.14
CA ARG A 638 -27.37 10.85 16.92
C ARG A 638 -28.35 11.66 16.06
N THR A 639 -29.62 11.28 16.09
CA THR A 639 -30.71 11.94 15.35
C THR A 639 -31.26 13.17 16.10
N ASN A 640 -32.30 13.80 15.54
CA ASN A 640 -33.11 14.81 16.22
C ASN A 640 -33.93 14.26 17.41
N LEU A 641 -34.11 12.94 17.51
CA LEU A 641 -34.84 12.31 18.60
C LEU A 641 -33.91 11.97 19.77
N PRO A 642 -34.36 12.15 21.03
CA PRO A 642 -33.52 11.90 22.19
C PRO A 642 -33.14 10.42 22.28
N GLN A 643 -31.83 10.18 22.44
CA GLN A 643 -31.24 8.84 22.61
C GLN A 643 -31.48 7.87 21.44
N VAL A 644 -31.78 8.38 20.24
CA VAL A 644 -31.93 7.58 19.01
C VAL A 644 -30.77 7.86 18.06
N TYR A 645 -30.12 6.79 17.61
CA TYR A 645 -28.92 6.81 16.77
C TYR A 645 -29.15 5.99 15.49
N VAL A 646 -28.54 6.40 14.37
CA VAL A 646 -28.53 5.65 13.11
C VAL A 646 -27.09 5.32 12.72
N ILE A 647 -26.83 4.06 12.35
CA ILE A 647 -25.49 3.58 11.98
C ILE A 647 -25.53 2.65 10.76
N GLY A 648 -24.37 2.41 10.14
CA GLY A 648 -24.23 1.49 9.02
C GLY A 648 -24.84 2.03 7.73
N ASP A 649 -25.24 1.15 6.81
CA ASP A 649 -25.66 1.57 5.46
C ASP A 649 -26.90 2.48 5.45
N GLY A 650 -27.74 2.43 6.50
CA GLY A 650 -28.88 3.32 6.64
C GLY A 650 -28.49 4.80 6.83
N LEU A 651 -27.27 5.07 7.28
CA LEU A 651 -26.74 6.42 7.51
C LEU A 651 -26.33 7.13 6.21
N ARG A 652 -25.65 6.42 5.30
CA ARG A 652 -24.98 7.02 4.13
C ARG A 652 -25.07 6.21 2.84
N GLY A 653 -25.86 5.14 2.84
CA GLY A 653 -25.94 4.18 1.75
C GLY A 653 -24.91 3.05 1.91
N PRO A 654 -24.84 2.14 0.93
CA PRO A 654 -23.99 0.95 0.99
C PRO A 654 -22.52 1.29 1.31
N ALA A 655 -22.02 0.77 2.43
CA ALA A 655 -20.65 0.94 2.90
C ALA A 655 -19.98 -0.42 3.15
N SER A 656 -18.71 -0.42 3.56
CA SER A 656 -18.03 -1.67 3.92
C SER A 656 -18.41 -2.14 5.32
N VAL A 657 -18.28 -3.45 5.58
CA VAL A 657 -18.48 -4.03 6.91
C VAL A 657 -17.67 -3.31 7.99
N VAL A 658 -16.45 -2.88 7.67
CA VAL A 658 -15.58 -2.22 8.64
C VAL A 658 -15.99 -0.77 8.90
N ASP A 659 -16.57 -0.09 7.90
CA ASP A 659 -17.16 1.24 8.07
C ASP A 659 -18.39 1.16 9.00
N ALA A 660 -19.18 0.09 8.89
CA ALA A 660 -20.31 -0.18 9.78
C ALA A 660 -19.88 -0.39 11.25
N ILE A 661 -18.74 -1.06 11.48
CA ILE A 661 -18.16 -1.21 12.83
C ILE A 661 -17.67 0.15 13.36
N ALA A 662 -17.10 0.99 12.49
CA ALA A 662 -16.65 2.34 12.85
C ALA A 662 -17.82 3.23 13.30
N ASP A 663 -18.94 3.20 12.57
CA ASP A 663 -20.16 3.91 12.95
C ASP A 663 -20.69 3.43 14.31
N ALA A 664 -20.71 2.12 14.52
CA ALA A 664 -21.11 1.53 15.80
C ALA A 664 -20.23 2.03 16.95
N ALA A 665 -18.90 2.03 16.77
CA ALA A 665 -17.97 2.52 17.79
C ALA A 665 -18.19 4.02 18.10
N ALA A 666 -18.43 4.84 17.08
CA ALA A 666 -18.71 6.27 17.24
C ALA A 666 -20.02 6.52 18.00
N ALA A 667 -21.10 5.81 17.63
CA ALA A 667 -22.38 5.90 18.30
C ALA A 667 -22.32 5.46 19.77
N VAL A 668 -21.66 4.33 20.05
CA VAL A 668 -21.52 3.85 21.43
C VAL A 668 -20.69 4.81 22.28
N LYS A 669 -19.68 5.48 21.71
CA LYS A 669 -18.93 6.52 22.43
C LYS A 669 -19.83 7.70 22.84
N GLU A 670 -20.73 8.15 21.97
CA GLU A 670 -21.70 9.19 22.30
C GLU A 670 -22.73 8.71 23.34
N ILE A 671 -23.27 7.49 23.18
CA ILE A 671 -24.22 6.87 24.13
C ILE A 671 -23.61 6.75 25.53
N SER A 672 -22.38 6.21 25.61
CA SER A 672 -21.66 6.04 26.88
C SER A 672 -21.35 7.38 27.55
N THR A 673 -21.06 8.44 26.79
CA THR A 673 -20.89 9.80 27.32
C THR A 673 -22.22 10.31 27.88
N ALA A 674 -23.30 10.24 27.09
CA ALA A 674 -24.62 10.71 27.51
C ALA A 674 -25.14 9.98 28.77
N ALA A 675 -24.94 8.65 28.86
CA ALA A 675 -25.33 7.86 30.03
C ALA A 675 -24.58 8.26 31.31
N ARG A 676 -23.30 8.65 31.21
CA ARG A 676 -22.52 9.14 32.35
C ARG A 676 -23.07 10.47 32.87
N ASP A 677 -23.39 11.38 31.96
CA ASP A 677 -23.93 12.70 32.32
C ASP A 677 -25.30 12.58 33.02
N THR A 678 -26.09 11.58 32.64
CA THR A 678 -27.44 11.35 33.21
C THR A 678 -27.41 10.62 34.56
N SER A 679 -26.38 9.81 34.84
CA SER A 679 -26.29 8.95 36.03
C SER A 679 -25.51 9.55 37.20
N GLY A 680 -24.84 10.70 37.02
CA GLY A 680 -24.08 11.37 38.08
C GLY A 680 -22.87 10.59 38.60
N ILE A 681 -22.48 9.49 37.94
CA ILE A 681 -21.38 8.62 38.35
C ILE A 681 -20.06 9.32 38.04
N LYS A 682 -19.37 9.81 39.10
CA LYS A 682 -17.97 10.24 39.00
C LYS A 682 -17.08 9.01 38.78
N THR A 683 -16.19 9.13 37.80
CA THR A 683 -15.19 8.17 37.33
C THR A 683 -14.70 7.16 38.37
N GLU A 684 -15.02 5.89 38.14
CA GLU A 684 -14.10 4.77 38.44
C GLU A 684 -13.90 3.97 37.15
N GLU A 685 -12.63 3.77 36.77
CA GLU A 685 -12.24 2.84 35.71
C GLU A 685 -12.60 1.42 36.15
N LYS A 686 -13.74 0.91 35.68
CA LYS A 686 -14.14 -0.48 35.86
C LYS A 686 -13.81 -1.31 34.62
N PRO A 687 -13.41 -2.58 34.81
CA PRO A 687 -12.79 -3.39 33.78
C PRO A 687 -13.72 -3.52 32.58
N ARG A 688 -13.23 -3.12 31.40
CA ARG A 688 -13.91 -3.42 30.15
C ARG A 688 -14.03 -4.94 30.09
N LEU A 689 -15.18 -5.51 29.76
CA LEU A 689 -15.33 -6.98 29.59
C LEU A 689 -14.31 -7.59 28.61
N THR A 690 -13.67 -6.75 27.77
CA THR A 690 -12.62 -7.11 26.82
C THR A 690 -11.22 -6.70 27.28
N ALA A 691 -11.08 -6.11 28.47
CA ALA A 691 -9.81 -6.01 29.14
C ALA A 691 -9.52 -7.41 29.67
N GLY A 692 -8.88 -8.24 28.82
CA GLY A 692 -8.14 -9.40 29.32
C GLY A 692 -7.22 -9.00 30.48
N PRO A 693 -6.62 -9.96 31.20
CA PRO A 693 -5.75 -9.69 32.32
C PRO A 693 -4.76 -8.58 31.96
N ALA A 694 -4.65 -7.58 32.85
CA ALA A 694 -4.10 -6.24 32.64
C ALA A 694 -2.60 -6.16 32.27
N LYS A 695 -2.13 -6.94 31.29
CA LYS A 695 -0.71 -7.13 30.97
C LYS A 695 -0.40 -7.32 29.48
N ILE A 696 -1.32 -7.08 28.54
CA ILE A 696 -0.88 -6.87 27.16
C ILE A 696 -0.29 -5.46 27.12
N PRO A 697 1.02 -5.29 26.84
CA PRO A 697 1.62 -3.98 26.78
C PRO A 697 0.80 -3.10 25.85
N ALA A 698 0.63 -1.82 26.21
CA ALA A 698 -0.08 -0.86 25.37
C ALA A 698 0.48 -0.80 23.94
N GLN A 699 1.67 -1.35 23.69
CA GLN A 699 2.32 -1.47 22.39
C GLN A 699 3.20 -2.75 22.38
N TYR A 700 2.68 -3.89 21.93
CA TYR A 700 3.55 -5.02 21.57
C TYR A 700 4.44 -4.59 20.38
N ARG A 701 5.75 -4.76 20.51
CA ARG A 701 6.75 -4.42 19.47
C ARG A 701 7.98 -5.32 19.64
N HIS A 702 8.58 -5.72 18.53
CA HIS A 702 9.88 -6.38 18.56
C HIS A 702 11.00 -5.38 18.93
N PRO A 703 12.17 -5.86 19.38
CA PRO A 703 13.35 -5.01 19.54
C PRO A 703 13.72 -4.29 18.24
N GLU A 704 14.25 -3.05 18.33
CA GLU A 704 14.59 -2.23 17.15
C GLU A 704 15.52 -2.93 16.15
N GLU A 705 16.47 -3.74 16.65
CA GLU A 705 17.41 -4.47 15.79
C GLU A 705 16.69 -5.46 14.86
N VAL A 706 15.70 -6.18 15.40
CA VAL A 706 14.85 -7.10 14.64
C VAL A 706 14.07 -6.32 13.59
N ILE A 707 13.46 -5.19 13.97
CA ILE A 707 12.67 -4.34 13.06
C ILE A 707 13.53 -3.78 11.93
N ARG A 708 14.72 -3.24 12.23
CA ARG A 708 15.67 -2.74 11.21
C ARG A 708 16.15 -3.86 10.29
N GLY A 709 16.33 -5.08 10.81
CA GLY A 709 16.63 -6.27 10.00
C GLY A 709 15.56 -6.54 8.95
N LYS A 710 14.27 -6.45 9.32
CA LYS A 710 13.14 -6.66 8.39
C LYS A 710 13.13 -5.65 7.24
N LYS A 711 13.55 -4.40 7.48
CA LYS A 711 13.65 -3.36 6.44
C LYS A 711 14.68 -3.69 5.35
N GLY A 712 15.70 -4.49 5.66
CA GLY A 712 16.69 -4.90 4.64
C GLY A 712 16.21 -6.00 3.68
N ARG A 713 15.01 -6.57 3.85
CA ARG A 713 14.65 -7.84 3.20
C ARG A 713 13.45 -7.71 2.25
N LEU A 714 13.66 -8.04 0.97
CA LEU A 714 12.55 -8.39 0.07
C LEU A 714 12.11 -9.81 0.36
N ALA A 715 10.83 -9.97 0.62
CA ALA A 715 10.22 -11.28 0.88
C ALA A 715 8.80 -11.26 0.33
N LEU A 716 8.54 -12.11 -0.66
CA LEU A 716 7.18 -12.34 -1.15
C LEU A 716 6.42 -13.21 -0.13
N SER A 717 5.12 -12.98 -0.02
CA SER A 717 4.26 -13.81 0.81
C SER A 717 4.22 -15.25 0.27
N SER A 718 4.39 -16.22 1.14
CA SER A 718 4.34 -17.65 0.81
C SER A 718 4.01 -18.45 2.07
N ASP A 719 3.73 -19.75 1.89
CA ASP A 719 3.40 -20.63 3.02
C ASP A 719 4.59 -20.87 3.97
N THR A 720 5.81 -20.57 3.53
CA THR A 720 7.04 -20.71 4.32
C THR A 720 7.48 -19.44 5.04
N ILE A 721 6.87 -18.29 4.73
CA ILE A 721 7.23 -16.99 5.31
C ILE A 721 6.04 -16.44 6.08
N LEU A 722 6.20 -16.30 7.40
CA LEU A 722 5.17 -15.68 8.23
C LEU A 722 5.05 -14.19 7.92
N GLU A 723 3.82 -13.69 7.89
CA GLU A 723 3.55 -12.26 7.65
C GLU A 723 4.10 -11.35 8.76
N SER A 724 4.40 -11.90 9.94
CA SER A 724 5.10 -11.23 11.04
C SER A 724 6.57 -10.91 10.74
N GLU A 725 7.25 -11.76 9.95
CA GLU A 725 8.60 -11.51 9.45
C GLU A 725 8.61 -10.42 8.38
N ARG A 726 7.47 -10.24 7.69
CA ARG A 726 7.30 -9.22 6.67
C ARG A 726 6.88 -7.88 7.29
N CYS A 727 5.99 -7.87 8.27
CA CYS A 727 5.54 -6.63 8.92
C CYS A 727 6.72 -5.79 9.41
N LEU A 728 6.81 -4.55 8.92
CA LEU A 728 7.91 -3.63 9.25
C LEU A 728 7.71 -2.90 10.59
N GLU A 729 6.57 -3.10 11.26
CA GLU A 729 6.26 -2.43 12.53
C GLU A 729 6.51 -0.91 12.46
N CYS A 730 5.94 -0.26 11.43
CA CYS A 730 6.27 1.13 11.06
C CYS A 730 5.98 2.15 12.17
N GLY A 731 5.06 1.82 13.09
CA GLY A 731 4.79 2.62 14.30
C GLY A 731 5.89 2.52 15.37
N ALA A 732 6.93 1.71 15.16
CA ALA A 732 8.05 1.49 16.05
C ALA A 732 9.41 1.88 15.43
N VAL A 733 9.62 1.71 14.12
CA VAL A 733 10.79 2.25 13.41
C VAL A 733 10.39 2.64 11.99
N CYS A 734 10.17 3.93 11.75
CA CYS A 734 9.90 4.45 10.39
C CYS A 734 11.21 4.71 9.63
N GLU A 735 11.92 5.81 9.91
CA GLU A 735 13.22 6.20 9.29
C GLU A 735 13.26 6.21 7.75
N ASN A 736 12.11 6.11 7.04
CA ASN A 736 12.07 6.03 5.58
C ASN A 736 12.82 7.20 4.91
N CYS A 737 12.64 8.43 5.39
CA CYS A 737 13.30 9.60 4.84
C CYS A 737 14.83 9.57 4.97
N ALA A 738 15.36 8.90 6.00
CA ALA A 738 16.78 8.69 6.21
C ALA A 738 17.30 7.56 5.31
N ASP A 739 16.57 6.44 5.23
CA ASP A 739 16.95 5.29 4.39
C ASP A 739 17.06 5.64 2.91
N VAL A 740 16.15 6.48 2.42
CA VAL A 740 16.03 6.80 0.99
C VAL A 740 16.86 8.02 0.58
N CYS A 741 17.52 8.71 1.51
CA CYS A 741 18.24 9.93 1.20
C CYS A 741 19.63 9.61 0.62
N PRO A 742 19.89 9.86 -0.68
CA PRO A 742 21.19 9.58 -1.29
C PRO A 742 22.32 10.40 -0.66
N ASN A 743 22.00 11.63 -0.24
CA ASN A 743 22.98 12.58 0.30
C ASN A 743 23.09 12.51 1.83
N ARG A 744 22.30 11.63 2.49
CA ARG A 744 22.21 11.54 3.95
C ARG A 744 21.84 12.86 4.64
N ALA A 745 21.05 13.70 3.96
CA ALA A 745 20.54 14.96 4.48
C ALA A 745 19.48 14.78 5.58
N ASN A 746 18.80 13.63 5.65
CA ASN A 746 17.92 13.30 6.78
C ASN A 746 18.68 12.38 7.76
N VAL A 747 18.88 12.85 8.98
CA VAL A 747 19.64 12.16 10.02
C VAL A 747 18.71 11.69 11.13
N SER A 748 18.78 10.41 11.48
CA SER A 748 18.07 9.84 12.62
C SER A 748 18.82 10.13 13.93
N ILE A 749 18.19 10.91 14.79
CA ILE A 749 18.73 11.36 16.09
C ILE A 749 18.05 10.57 17.21
N ASP A 750 18.87 9.88 17.99
CA ASP A 750 18.45 9.18 19.20
C ASP A 750 18.29 10.16 20.38
N ILE A 751 17.09 10.24 20.94
CA ILE A 751 16.72 11.15 22.02
C ILE A 751 16.36 10.34 23.27
N PRO A 752 17.01 10.60 24.42
CA PRO A 752 16.66 9.93 25.68
C PRO A 752 15.18 10.05 26.02
N ASP A 753 14.63 8.99 26.60
CA ASP A 753 13.25 8.90 27.09
C ASP A 753 12.16 9.09 26.02
N ARG A 754 12.54 9.11 24.74
CA ARG A 754 11.61 9.02 23.62
C ARG A 754 11.54 7.59 23.11
N PRO A 755 10.34 7.11 22.72
CA PRO A 755 10.17 5.74 22.26
C PRO A 755 10.86 5.48 20.92
N MET A 756 11.23 6.53 20.17
CA MET A 756 11.77 6.45 18.83
C MET A 756 12.68 7.62 18.47
N ARG A 757 13.58 7.36 17.52
CA ARG A 757 14.47 8.35 16.93
C ARG A 757 13.69 9.43 16.18
N GLN A 758 14.20 10.66 16.29
CA GLN A 758 13.68 11.85 15.63
C GLN A 758 14.48 12.13 14.35
N ILE A 759 13.92 12.92 13.43
CA ILE A 759 14.58 13.22 12.16
C ILE A 759 15.01 14.68 12.15
N LEU A 760 16.31 14.91 11.97
CA LEU A 760 16.88 16.21 11.64
C LEU A 760 17.16 16.27 10.14
N HIS A 761 16.74 17.36 9.48
CA HIS A 761 17.11 17.64 8.10
C HIS A 761 18.35 18.55 8.06
N MET A 762 19.26 18.34 7.11
CA MET A 762 20.49 19.12 6.91
C MET A 762 20.43 19.83 5.56
N ASP A 763 20.30 21.15 5.57
CA ASP A 763 20.13 21.95 4.36
C ASP A 763 21.30 21.78 3.39
N ARG A 764 22.53 21.89 3.90
CA ARG A 764 23.79 21.81 3.13
C ARG A 764 24.00 20.51 2.33
N LEU A 765 23.33 19.43 2.73
CA LEU A 765 23.44 18.12 2.07
C LEU A 765 22.27 17.88 1.10
N CYS A 766 21.20 18.65 1.19
CA CYS A 766 19.99 18.41 0.44
C CYS A 766 20.08 18.99 -0.97
N ASN A 767 19.82 18.16 -1.98
CA ASN A 767 19.66 18.62 -3.37
C ASN A 767 18.18 18.68 -3.79
N SER A 768 17.25 18.60 -2.83
CA SER A 768 15.80 18.62 -3.06
C SER A 768 15.29 17.59 -4.08
N CYS A 769 15.92 16.41 -4.18
CA CYS A 769 15.51 15.35 -5.11
C CYS A 769 14.09 14.78 -4.87
N GLY A 770 13.43 15.12 -3.76
CA GLY A 770 12.05 14.70 -3.47
C GLY A 770 11.89 13.24 -3.03
N ASN A 771 12.97 12.44 -2.99
CA ASN A 771 12.86 11.00 -2.69
C ASN A 771 12.23 10.72 -1.31
N CYS A 772 12.57 11.54 -0.30
CA CYS A 772 11.97 11.43 1.03
C CYS A 772 10.48 11.84 1.06
N ALA A 773 10.00 12.64 0.11
CA ALA A 773 8.58 12.99 -0.02
C ALA A 773 7.78 11.81 -0.62
N VAL A 774 8.33 11.17 -1.66
CA VAL A 774 7.71 10.02 -2.33
C VAL A 774 7.46 8.84 -1.38
N PHE A 775 8.41 8.58 -0.47
CA PHE A 775 8.36 7.44 0.46
C PHE A 775 7.88 7.79 1.88
N CYS A 776 7.50 9.05 2.12
CA CYS A 776 6.90 9.44 3.39
C CYS A 776 5.52 8.78 3.54
N PRO A 777 5.19 8.16 4.69
CA PRO A 777 3.82 7.69 4.94
C PRO A 777 2.80 8.82 5.07
N TYR A 778 3.24 10.03 5.39
CA TYR A 778 2.42 11.24 5.45
C TYR A 778 2.37 11.91 4.07
N ASP A 779 1.33 12.69 3.82
CA ASP A 779 1.22 13.57 2.65
C ASP A 779 2.17 14.77 2.79
N SER A 780 3.47 14.52 2.78
CA SER A 780 4.46 15.46 3.29
C SER A 780 5.80 15.33 2.58
N ALA A 781 6.56 16.41 2.64
CA ALA A 781 7.92 16.52 2.15
C ALA A 781 8.87 16.71 3.35
N PRO A 782 9.45 15.63 3.92
CA PRO A 782 10.29 15.73 5.11
C PRO A 782 11.42 16.75 5.00
N TYR A 783 12.04 16.90 3.82
CA TYR A 783 13.11 17.89 3.58
C TYR A 783 12.66 19.36 3.66
N LYS A 784 11.35 19.62 3.66
CA LYS A 784 10.76 20.96 3.82
C LYS A 784 10.11 21.16 5.18
N GLU A 785 9.53 20.10 5.74
CA GLU A 785 8.65 20.21 6.90
C GLU A 785 9.31 19.75 8.22
N LYS A 786 10.43 19.02 8.16
CA LYS A 786 11.20 18.67 9.36
C LYS A 786 12.12 19.81 9.78
N LEU A 787 12.47 19.80 11.08
CA LEU A 787 13.42 20.75 11.64
C LEU A 787 14.74 20.65 10.86
N THR A 788 15.15 21.78 10.28
CA THR A 788 16.33 21.88 9.41
C THR A 788 17.49 22.55 10.14
N LEU A 789 18.68 21.97 10.05
CA LEU A 789 19.93 22.62 10.46
C LEU A 789 20.48 23.42 9.27
N PHE A 790 20.74 24.71 9.51
CA PHE A 790 21.36 25.64 8.58
C PHE A 790 22.77 26.04 9.04
N ASP A 791 23.68 26.20 8.08
CA ASP A 791 25.08 26.60 8.36
C ASP A 791 25.24 28.10 8.60
N SER A 792 24.26 28.91 8.19
CA SER A 792 24.32 30.37 8.33
C SER A 792 22.94 31.01 8.49
N LEU A 793 22.93 32.24 9.04
CA LEU A 793 21.73 33.07 9.09
C LEU A 793 21.18 33.42 7.70
N GLU A 794 22.06 33.54 6.71
CA GLU A 794 21.68 33.76 5.31
C GLU A 794 20.91 32.56 4.75
N ALA A 795 21.42 31.34 4.96
CA ALA A 795 20.76 30.12 4.52
C ALA A 795 19.41 29.92 5.22
N LEU A 796 19.34 30.20 6.54
CA LEU A 796 18.08 30.22 7.27
C LEU A 796 17.11 31.24 6.64
N GLY A 797 17.57 32.47 6.38
CA GLY A 797 16.77 33.55 5.79
C GLY A 797 16.27 33.28 4.37
N ALA A 798 17.04 32.54 3.56
CA ALA A 798 16.68 32.17 2.19
C ALA A 798 15.71 30.99 2.08
N SER A 799 15.49 30.25 3.18
CA SER A 799 14.58 29.11 3.26
C SER A 799 13.29 29.49 3.99
N GLU A 800 12.22 28.74 3.75
CA GLU A 800 10.98 28.81 4.52
C GLU A 800 10.85 27.67 5.56
N ASN A 801 11.80 26.71 5.55
CA ASN A 801 11.71 25.53 6.40
C ASN A 801 11.76 25.91 7.89
N PRO A 802 11.03 25.20 8.77
CA PRO A 802 11.28 25.25 10.20
C PRO A 802 12.69 24.71 10.46
N GLY A 803 13.46 25.38 11.31
CA GLY A 803 14.87 25.03 11.49
C GLY A 803 15.67 26.05 12.25
N PHE A 804 16.95 25.78 12.45
CA PHE A 804 17.82 26.61 13.27
C PHE A 804 19.22 26.75 12.68
N CYS A 805 19.86 27.86 13.04
CA CYS A 805 21.27 28.14 12.80
C CYS A 805 21.95 28.34 14.16
N LEU A 806 23.09 27.67 14.38
CA LEU A 806 23.88 27.87 15.58
C LEU A 806 24.65 29.19 15.47
N LEU A 807 24.47 30.11 16.42
CA LEU A 807 25.13 31.43 16.42
C LEU A 807 26.36 31.45 17.31
N ASP A 808 26.27 30.80 18.46
CA ASP A 808 27.37 30.64 19.40
C ASP A 808 27.20 29.30 20.11
N ARG A 809 28.19 28.43 19.93
CA ARG A 809 28.15 27.06 20.46
C ARG A 809 28.34 27.02 21.97
N ASP A 810 29.30 27.79 22.50
CA ASP A 810 29.64 27.79 23.92
C ASP A 810 28.51 28.38 24.75
N GLN A 811 27.81 29.37 24.20
CA GLN A 811 26.64 29.98 24.83
C GLN A 811 25.33 29.23 24.53
N LYS A 812 25.35 28.21 23.66
CA LYS A 812 24.15 27.53 23.13
C LYS A 812 23.12 28.54 22.58
N ARG A 813 23.60 29.57 21.90
CA ARG A 813 22.79 30.62 21.28
C ARG A 813 22.49 30.24 19.83
N LEU A 814 21.23 30.27 19.45
CA LEU A 814 20.78 29.88 18.12
C LEU A 814 19.69 30.81 17.60
N ALA A 815 19.61 30.97 16.28
CA ALA A 815 18.46 31.52 15.59
C ALA A 815 17.54 30.38 15.19
N LEU A 816 16.27 30.47 15.55
CA LEU A 816 15.26 29.42 15.32
C LEU A 816 14.09 29.98 14.52
N ARG A 817 13.64 29.23 13.52
CA ARG A 817 12.37 29.42 12.83
C ARG A 817 11.35 28.36 13.29
N LEU A 818 10.24 28.82 13.87
CA LEU A 818 9.04 28.02 14.13
C LEU A 818 7.80 28.85 13.75
N ASP A 819 6.76 28.20 13.23
CA ASP A 819 5.49 28.83 12.84
C ASP A 819 5.63 30.08 11.96
N GLY A 820 6.66 30.10 11.11
CA GLY A 820 6.99 31.22 10.20
C GLY A 820 7.75 32.39 10.83
N GLY A 821 7.89 32.45 12.15
CA GLY A 821 8.66 33.48 12.85
C GLY A 821 10.11 33.06 13.10
N VAL A 822 11.06 33.99 12.95
CA VAL A 822 12.48 33.78 13.31
C VAL A 822 12.80 34.56 14.58
N PHE A 823 13.39 33.89 15.57
CA PHE A 823 13.83 34.52 16.82
C PHE A 823 15.17 33.94 17.30
N GLU A 824 15.95 34.75 18.00
CA GLU A 824 17.14 34.28 18.70
C GLU A 824 16.76 33.77 20.08
N CYS A 825 17.35 32.65 20.48
CA CYS A 825 17.14 32.09 21.81
C CYS A 825 18.39 31.39 22.34
N ARG A 826 18.40 31.18 23.65
CA ARG A 826 19.40 30.40 24.37
C ARG A 826 18.71 29.19 24.99
N LEU A 827 19.23 27.99 24.74
CA LEU A 827 18.55 26.73 25.10
C LEU A 827 18.31 26.56 26.62
N GLU A 828 19.21 27.10 27.45
CA GLU A 828 19.18 26.91 28.91
C GLU A 828 18.71 28.15 29.67
N ALA A 829 18.12 29.15 29.01
CA ALA A 829 17.63 30.35 29.68
C ALA A 829 16.28 30.12 30.39
N GLU A 830 16.17 30.53 31.66
CA GLU A 830 14.89 30.61 32.37
C GLU A 830 13.90 31.49 31.59
N GLY A 831 12.69 30.99 31.35
CA GLY A 831 11.65 31.72 30.58
C GLY A 831 11.78 31.64 29.06
N SER A 832 12.63 30.75 28.52
CA SER A 832 12.75 30.54 27.07
C SER A 832 11.39 30.20 26.42
N PRO A 833 11.03 30.82 25.28
CA PRO A 833 9.77 30.55 24.56
C PRO A 833 9.78 29.19 23.84
N LEU A 834 10.85 28.41 23.95
CA LEU A 834 11.01 27.12 23.29
C LEU A 834 10.08 26.04 23.88
N PRO A 835 9.33 25.29 23.05
CA PRO A 835 8.69 24.07 23.49
C PRO A 835 9.71 23.10 24.10
N LYS A 836 9.40 22.51 25.27
CA LYS A 836 10.31 21.61 26.02
C LYS A 836 10.90 20.49 25.15
N ASP A 837 10.06 19.91 24.30
CA ASP A 837 10.42 18.84 23.39
C ASP A 837 11.46 19.25 22.33
N ILE A 838 11.32 20.47 21.81
CA ILE A 838 12.27 21.04 20.84
C ILE A 838 13.57 21.40 21.55
N ALA A 839 13.51 21.96 22.75
CA ALA A 839 14.70 22.25 23.54
C ALA A 839 15.52 20.99 23.85
N GLN A 840 14.86 19.90 24.26
CA GLN A 840 15.51 18.61 24.47
C GLN A 840 16.15 18.08 23.17
N PHE A 841 15.43 18.16 22.05
CA PHE A 841 15.93 17.72 20.75
C PHE A 841 17.21 18.47 20.35
N LEU A 842 17.19 19.80 20.46
CA LEU A 842 18.33 20.67 20.15
C LEU A 842 19.51 20.45 21.08
N ASP A 843 19.28 20.27 22.39
CA ASP A 843 20.35 20.00 23.34
C ASP A 843 21.08 18.68 23.03
N VAL A 844 20.34 17.62 22.68
CA VAL A 844 20.94 16.35 22.27
C VAL A 844 21.77 16.51 21.00
N ILE A 845 21.30 17.30 20.02
CA ILE A 845 22.07 17.56 18.81
C ILE A 845 23.40 18.25 19.14
N LEU A 846 23.36 19.31 19.96
CA LEU A 846 24.56 20.07 20.34
C LEU A 846 25.53 19.30 21.23
N THR A 847 25.04 18.35 22.01
CA THR A 847 25.88 17.59 22.96
C THR A 847 26.39 16.28 22.39
N ARG A 848 25.55 15.51 21.68
CA ARG A 848 25.87 14.15 21.19
C ARG A 848 26.13 14.05 19.69
N TYR A 849 25.65 14.99 18.89
CA TYR A 849 25.76 14.97 17.42
C TYR A 849 26.61 16.14 16.89
N GLN A 850 27.68 16.45 17.59
CA GLN A 850 28.55 17.61 17.31
C GLN A 850 29.21 17.58 15.92
N TYR A 851 29.35 16.39 15.32
CA TYR A 851 29.93 16.21 13.98
C TYR A 851 29.04 16.73 12.84
N LEU A 852 27.81 17.17 13.14
CA LEU A 852 26.87 17.70 12.15
C LEU A 852 27.17 19.16 11.77
N PHE A 853 27.83 19.90 12.67
CA PHE A 853 28.23 21.30 12.52
C PHE A 853 29.59 21.46 11.86
#